data_AF-A0A430FRC6-F1
#
_entry.id   AF-A0A430FRC6-F1
#
_cell.length_a   1.000
_cell.length_b   1.000
_cell.length_c   1.000
_cell.angle_alpha   90.00
_cell.angle_beta   90.00
_cell.angle_gamma   90.00
#
_symmetry.space_group_name_H-M   'P 1'
#
loop_
_entity.id
_entity.type
_entity.pdbx_description
1 polymer ?
#
loop_
_entity_poly.entity_id
_entity_poly.type
_entity_poly.pdbx_seq_one_letter_code
_entity_poly.pdbx_strand_id
1 'polypeptide(L)'
;MVTHPHHPRGIMRRAVTVVAALAMGASFAAPAMALDDAGIQPGEAVPATGQYKIYPGVQHIDYGDGAVIVGDAATTVVEPDVDADTRARLTEVLDVKGVAAQESAAVPDGANGLNVLVGINGSGGVVDAYAKALVASGELDIDADTFEKTDSYVLSVLPGTQGRADTVMVLGRDTDAAFYGLTTLYQIVQQVSGNKLTALTVADWADVKSRGFIEGYYGSPWSTQDRVNLMTWGGYYKMNTYVYAPKDDPLHRNDWRTSYTQEQIDDEIRPQAEAGNRSKVRFVYAIAPFHDADAARGKQFRFDTEEHYQEDLQVLKGRYQQVIDAGVRQIALLADDSTDWGRVYGNEQTYVRLTQDLTDWLHELQQERNEDGTTTYEGLKDTLLYCPALYSYTGGGESWYDKFPANVQIVMTGRRTFGSATPEFAKEFKENTGRAPFMWVNWPCSDMNRNTSYQYLVMGGQNNFLKPGAASGAFDGIMLNPMQQSEPSKVGIFLAADYSWKLWQTEDEGRQAWEDSFSYVEHNSPVSTPGSRALRDLSMNMRILNDGGIDGRHDDADYDAANKWWINQESIDYTGRDDVREALGALKTKLDAGTATVADLSSAKRIYSRLAAAAKTYRADHGDQNLFDQVEPWIGFWDDITEAALDYIASIRASLTGDETAAQEAATKGQEALTRSDTHTIADYYQKNKPAQGGLVVVRPTVLSLKSYATTLLQHDTPAPAPSEATLTTSDVHAAYWNAHVDPKAVTDGDDTTFFWMQSDSGDCVDAGATVTVTYAAPFRSDTIRFVQAAPNLDAIVNGTVEYQTADGSWVKAGDIDADTTTEDVPGLTGNDRAVIATFTLPSAVTVKAVRVTNTTKTNKWWKLYDLSAVESATPGPVDKTELNKAIADAEAIDVSGWTDDTKAVLDAALATARDYAKDDSIVTDAQIDAAVAALQAAMNGTARYTGMTLEQLEADRIANGDGTYTATSYAAYDAAYQRFAVALEYYAGDLTEQEGADLAAAYEAAKAALQKTDNSTPDQPVQLDKTELNEAIKRAEEKDLDLYTDESAAKVEETLAEARKLAADDAQTTQEEIDRAATALNAAIDALTEKPGNPDTPDQPDQPDTPDQPGDPDTPGTPGTSDKPGTSDGKPGKPGKPGTSDTGGKLSATGSSVMPIAAVAAMLALAAGAALAMRRRA
;
A
#
# COMPACT_ATOMS: atom_id res chain seq x y z
N MET A 1 -44.01 -30.18 18.04
CA MET A 1 -44.38 -31.09 19.15
C MET A 1 -43.97 -32.50 18.74
N VAL A 2 -43.21 -33.24 19.57
CA VAL A 2 -43.00 -34.72 19.50
C VAL A 2 -42.27 -35.31 18.25
N THR A 3 -40.94 -35.40 18.36
CA THR A 3 -40.02 -36.56 18.10
C THR A 3 -39.87 -37.30 16.74
N HIS A 4 -38.64 -37.82 16.55
CA HIS A 4 -38.26 -39.20 16.09
C HIS A 4 -37.76 -39.44 14.62
N PRO A 5 -36.94 -40.51 14.34
CA PRO A 5 -35.56 -40.28 13.86
C PRO A 5 -35.00 -41.21 12.74
N HIS A 6 -33.68 -41.08 12.46
CA HIS A 6 -32.71 -41.95 11.76
C HIS A 6 -33.14 -43.22 10.95
N HIS A 7 -32.64 -43.28 9.70
CA HIS A 7 -31.99 -44.44 9.02
C HIS A 7 -32.83 -45.68 8.57
N PRO A 8 -32.30 -46.58 7.69
CA PRO A 8 -31.40 -46.40 6.53
C PRO A 8 -31.66 -47.39 5.32
N ARG A 9 -30.80 -47.33 4.28
CA ARG A 9 -30.50 -48.36 3.22
C ARG A 9 -31.56 -48.62 2.13
N GLY A 10 -31.12 -48.99 0.90
CA GLY A 10 -32.04 -49.70 -0.02
C GLY A 10 -31.76 -49.90 -1.52
N ILE A 11 -30.50 -49.97 -1.99
CA ILE A 11 -30.05 -50.41 -3.35
C ILE A 11 -31.07 -51.24 -4.19
N MET A 12 -31.32 -50.86 -5.46
CA MET A 12 -31.27 -51.72 -6.70
C MET A 12 -31.84 -50.98 -7.94
N ARG A 13 -31.59 -51.37 -9.21
CA ARG A 13 -30.34 -51.76 -9.95
C ARG A 13 -30.68 -51.98 -11.45
N ARG A 14 -29.71 -51.73 -12.36
CA ARG A 14 -29.61 -52.22 -13.78
C ARG A 14 -30.53 -51.58 -14.84
N ALA A 15 -30.24 -51.66 -16.17
CA ALA A 15 -28.98 -51.70 -16.95
C ALA A 15 -29.26 -51.79 -18.47
N VAL A 16 -28.46 -51.13 -19.31
CA VAL A 16 -28.14 -51.50 -20.72
C VAL A 16 -26.65 -51.16 -20.98
N THR A 17 -26.01 -51.71 -22.01
CA THR A 17 -24.53 -51.82 -22.10
C THR A 17 -24.00 -51.63 -23.54
N VAL A 18 -23.10 -50.64 -23.73
CA VAL A 18 -21.96 -50.54 -24.71
C VAL A 18 -22.23 -50.62 -26.23
N VAL A 19 -21.68 -49.65 -26.98
CA VAL A 19 -20.73 -49.79 -28.13
C VAL A 19 -20.34 -48.39 -28.65
N ALA A 20 -19.12 -48.24 -29.22
CA ALA A 20 -18.48 -47.00 -29.73
C ALA A 20 -18.09 -45.98 -28.62
N ALA A 21 -16.83 -45.57 -28.43
CA ALA A 21 -15.57 -45.81 -29.16
C ALA A 21 -15.48 -45.20 -30.58
N LEU A 22 -15.70 -43.87 -30.68
CA LEU A 22 -15.12 -42.98 -31.70
C LEU A 22 -15.37 -41.48 -31.33
N ALA A 23 -14.86 -41.04 -30.18
CA ALA A 23 -14.97 -39.65 -29.69
C ALA A 23 -13.91 -39.34 -28.60
N MET A 24 -12.63 -39.49 -28.94
CA MET A 24 -11.49 -39.04 -28.09
C MET A 24 -10.58 -38.15 -28.94
N GLY A 25 -11.04 -36.93 -29.16
CA GLY A 25 -10.40 -35.88 -29.95
C GLY A 25 -11.29 -34.64 -29.96
N ALA A 26 -10.69 -33.45 -29.84
CA ALA A 26 -11.40 -32.17 -29.65
C ALA A 26 -12.32 -32.14 -28.41
N SER A 27 -11.75 -32.22 -27.21
CA SER A 27 -12.35 -31.66 -25.98
C SER A 27 -11.31 -31.04 -25.03
N PHE A 28 -10.11 -30.73 -25.54
CA PHE A 28 -9.30 -29.61 -25.01
C PHE A 28 -9.76 -28.34 -25.73
N ALA A 29 -10.97 -27.90 -25.41
CA ALA A 29 -11.21 -26.47 -25.44
C ALA A 29 -10.54 -25.92 -24.17
N ALA A 30 -9.57 -25.03 -24.32
CA ALA A 30 -9.35 -24.06 -23.26
C ALA A 30 -10.68 -23.32 -23.02
N PRO A 31 -10.93 -22.75 -21.83
CA PRO A 31 -11.93 -21.71 -21.70
C PRO A 31 -11.45 -20.51 -22.53
N ALA A 32 -11.80 -20.51 -23.82
CA ALA A 32 -11.92 -19.28 -24.58
C ALA A 32 -12.93 -18.45 -23.79
N MET A 33 -12.43 -17.39 -23.14
CA MET A 33 -13.29 -16.48 -22.40
C MET A 33 -14.36 -15.99 -23.39
N ALA A 34 -15.63 -16.19 -23.04
CA ALA A 34 -16.71 -15.87 -23.94
C ALA A 34 -16.75 -14.35 -24.14
N LEU A 35 -16.27 -13.89 -25.29
CA LEU A 35 -16.48 -12.55 -25.81
C LEU A 35 -17.95 -12.39 -26.24
N ASP A 36 -18.87 -12.57 -25.29
CA ASP A 36 -20.30 -12.28 -25.42
C ASP A 36 -20.48 -10.76 -25.34
N ASP A 37 -20.22 -10.10 -26.47
CA ASP A 37 -20.72 -8.79 -26.93
C ASP A 37 -21.08 -7.72 -25.86
N ALA A 38 -20.19 -7.53 -24.89
CA ALA A 38 -20.20 -6.43 -23.94
C ALA A 38 -19.13 -5.40 -24.34
N GLY A 39 -19.57 -4.21 -24.77
CA GLY A 39 -18.70 -3.16 -25.31
C GLY A 39 -17.80 -2.49 -24.26
N ILE A 40 -16.78 -3.21 -23.78
CA ILE A 40 -15.79 -2.72 -22.83
C ILE A 40 -14.67 -2.01 -23.60
N GLN A 41 -14.74 -0.68 -23.61
CA GLN A 41 -13.65 0.19 -24.07
C GLN A 41 -12.69 0.49 -22.89
N PRO A 42 -11.36 0.58 -23.10
CA PRO A 42 -10.41 0.75 -21.99
C PRO A 42 -10.48 2.16 -21.36
N GLY A 43 -9.77 2.41 -20.24
CA GLY A 43 -9.91 3.69 -19.49
C GLY A 43 -8.73 4.16 -18.61
N GLU A 44 -7.98 5.21 -18.98
CA GLU A 44 -6.88 5.83 -18.18
C GLU A 44 -5.66 4.96 -17.78
N ALA A 45 -4.41 5.46 -17.77
CA ALA A 45 -3.94 6.80 -18.10
C ALA A 45 -2.55 6.75 -18.75
N VAL A 46 -2.26 7.74 -19.60
CA VAL A 46 -0.94 8.00 -20.19
C VAL A 46 -0.44 9.32 -19.60
N PRO A 47 0.82 9.43 -19.12
CA PRO A 47 1.38 10.72 -18.69
C PRO A 47 1.38 11.73 -19.85
N ALA A 48 1.49 13.03 -19.53
CA ALA A 48 1.24 14.16 -20.44
C ALA A 48 2.24 14.33 -21.63
N THR A 49 2.91 13.25 -22.02
CA THR A 49 3.99 13.12 -23.01
C THR A 49 3.67 12.12 -24.13
N GLY A 50 2.53 11.40 -24.05
CA GLY A 50 2.14 10.41 -25.08
C GLY A 50 2.78 9.03 -24.95
N GLN A 51 3.29 8.69 -23.76
CA GLN A 51 4.05 7.47 -23.48
C GLN A 51 3.16 6.33 -22.95
N TYR A 52 3.39 5.10 -23.43
CA TYR A 52 2.68 3.90 -22.97
C TYR A 52 3.09 3.49 -21.55
N LYS A 53 2.10 3.14 -20.72
CA LYS A 53 2.26 2.54 -19.39
C LYS A 53 2.55 1.04 -19.54
N ILE A 54 3.71 0.58 -19.07
CA ILE A 54 4.20 -0.80 -19.27
C ILE A 54 4.70 -1.34 -17.92
N TYR A 55 4.24 -2.55 -17.55
CA TYR A 55 4.63 -3.22 -16.31
C TYR A 55 5.00 -4.70 -16.56
N PRO A 56 6.15 -5.21 -16.09
CA PRO A 56 7.22 -4.48 -15.40
C PRO A 56 7.82 -3.31 -16.19
N GLY A 57 8.23 -2.27 -15.46
CA GLY A 57 8.85 -1.08 -16.01
C GLY A 57 10.10 -1.43 -16.84
N VAL A 58 10.12 -1.00 -18.10
CA VAL A 58 11.20 -1.33 -19.04
C VAL A 58 12.49 -0.58 -18.71
N GLN A 59 13.64 -1.18 -19.02
CA GLN A 59 14.95 -0.61 -18.75
C GLN A 59 15.22 0.64 -19.61
N HIS A 60 15.14 0.52 -20.94
CA HIS A 60 15.19 1.63 -21.90
C HIS A 60 13.94 1.69 -22.79
N ILE A 61 13.48 2.90 -23.12
CA ILE A 61 12.46 3.14 -24.14
C ILE A 61 12.64 4.51 -24.78
N ASP A 62 12.86 4.51 -26.09
CA ASP A 62 12.93 5.69 -26.94
C ASP A 62 11.65 5.80 -27.76
N TYR A 63 11.11 7.01 -27.88
CA TYR A 63 9.99 7.30 -28.77
C TYR A 63 10.53 8.01 -30.01
N GLY A 64 10.21 7.47 -31.19
CA GLY A 64 10.63 8.00 -32.48
C GLY A 64 9.57 8.89 -33.12
N ASP A 65 9.92 9.54 -34.23
CA ASP A 65 8.98 10.33 -35.01
C ASP A 65 7.94 9.45 -35.73
N GLY A 66 6.66 9.83 -35.64
CA GLY A 66 5.57 9.21 -36.39
C GLY A 66 4.94 7.97 -35.74
N ALA A 67 4.22 7.19 -36.55
CA ALA A 67 3.48 6.01 -36.11
C ALA A 67 3.33 4.99 -37.24
N VAL A 68 3.24 3.72 -36.86
CA VAL A 68 2.84 2.58 -37.71
C VAL A 68 1.31 2.50 -37.78
N ILE A 69 0.77 2.13 -38.95
CA ILE A 69 -0.66 1.89 -39.17
C ILE A 69 -0.98 0.41 -39.06
N VAL A 70 -1.64 0.03 -37.96
CA VAL A 70 -2.12 -1.33 -37.68
C VAL A 70 -3.41 -1.60 -38.45
N GLY A 71 -3.28 -2.03 -39.71
CA GLY A 71 -4.40 -2.47 -40.54
C GLY A 71 -4.86 -3.90 -40.26
N ASP A 72 -5.98 -4.30 -40.89
CA ASP A 72 -6.68 -5.58 -40.72
C ASP A 72 -5.84 -6.86 -40.95
N ALA A 73 -4.62 -6.74 -41.50
CA ALA A 73 -3.72 -7.85 -41.77
C ALA A 73 -2.25 -7.42 -41.72
N ALA A 74 -1.38 -8.36 -41.32
CA ALA A 74 0.07 -8.17 -41.28
C ALA A 74 0.80 -9.41 -41.84
N THR A 75 1.93 -9.19 -42.53
CA THR A 75 2.84 -10.28 -42.88
C THR A 75 3.67 -10.67 -41.66
N THR A 76 3.53 -11.91 -41.20
CA THR A 76 4.28 -12.43 -40.05
C THR A 76 5.51 -13.21 -40.50
N VAL A 77 6.66 -12.96 -39.88
CA VAL A 77 7.89 -13.75 -40.09
C VAL A 77 8.42 -14.15 -38.72
N VAL A 78 8.41 -15.46 -38.44
CA VAL A 78 8.76 -15.99 -37.12
C VAL A 78 9.79 -17.12 -37.25
N GLU A 79 10.99 -16.90 -36.71
CA GLU A 79 12.14 -17.80 -36.89
C GLU A 79 11.93 -19.20 -36.31
N PRO A 80 12.56 -20.27 -36.86
CA PRO A 80 12.34 -21.65 -36.42
C PRO A 80 12.64 -21.89 -34.93
N ASP A 81 13.60 -21.16 -34.36
CA ASP A 81 14.02 -21.28 -32.97
C ASP A 81 13.08 -20.57 -31.97
N VAL A 82 12.01 -19.93 -32.47
CA VAL A 82 10.91 -19.37 -31.67
C VAL A 82 9.85 -20.46 -31.46
N ASP A 83 9.62 -20.83 -30.19
CA ASP A 83 8.76 -21.95 -29.80
C ASP A 83 7.25 -21.69 -29.97
N ALA A 84 6.46 -22.74 -29.74
CA ALA A 84 5.01 -22.73 -29.89
C ALA A 84 4.27 -21.80 -28.92
N ASP A 85 4.80 -21.58 -27.72
CA ASP A 85 4.18 -20.73 -26.70
C ASP A 85 4.46 -19.24 -26.99
N THR A 86 5.68 -18.94 -27.44
CA THR A 86 6.04 -17.61 -27.98
C THR A 86 5.25 -17.28 -29.25
N ARG A 87 4.98 -18.27 -30.10
CA ARG A 87 4.05 -18.13 -31.25
C ARG A 87 2.60 -17.88 -30.80
N ALA A 88 2.12 -18.55 -29.75
CA ALA A 88 0.79 -18.29 -29.19
C ALA A 88 0.67 -16.86 -28.63
N ARG A 89 1.69 -16.37 -27.91
CA ARG A 89 1.77 -14.99 -27.40
C ARG A 89 1.83 -13.95 -28.54
N LEU A 90 2.39 -14.27 -29.71
CA LEU A 90 2.25 -13.42 -30.90
C LEU A 90 0.79 -13.38 -31.40
N THR A 91 0.08 -14.51 -31.46
CA THR A 91 -1.34 -14.53 -31.83
C THR A 91 -2.18 -13.70 -30.87
N GLU A 92 -1.97 -13.86 -29.55
CA GLU A 92 -2.63 -13.05 -28.50
C GLU A 92 -2.42 -11.53 -28.71
N VAL A 93 -1.24 -11.09 -29.17
CA VAL A 93 -0.97 -9.67 -29.52
C VAL A 93 -1.78 -9.20 -30.73
N LEU A 94 -1.84 -10.01 -31.78
CA LEU A 94 -2.54 -9.66 -33.02
C LEU A 94 -4.06 -9.64 -32.83
N ASP A 95 -4.59 -10.56 -32.01
CA ASP A 95 -6.02 -10.68 -31.72
C ASP A 95 -6.57 -9.46 -30.96
N VAL A 96 -5.78 -8.77 -30.12
CA VAL A 96 -6.18 -7.49 -29.46
C VAL A 96 -6.60 -6.42 -30.48
N LYS A 97 -6.13 -6.51 -31.72
CA LYS A 97 -6.49 -5.61 -32.84
C LYS A 97 -7.13 -6.32 -34.03
N GLY A 98 -7.48 -7.61 -33.89
CA GLY A 98 -8.09 -8.42 -34.96
C GLY A 98 -7.23 -8.58 -36.21
N VAL A 99 -5.90 -8.46 -36.08
CA VAL A 99 -4.98 -8.40 -37.22
C VAL A 99 -4.73 -9.79 -37.81
N ALA A 100 -5.19 -10.03 -39.03
CA ALA A 100 -5.03 -11.31 -39.70
C ALA A 100 -3.56 -11.57 -40.07
N ALA A 101 -2.93 -12.56 -39.43
CA ALA A 101 -1.57 -13.00 -39.73
C ALA A 101 -1.47 -13.65 -41.12
N GLN A 102 -0.45 -13.26 -41.90
CA GLN A 102 -0.07 -13.88 -43.16
C GLN A 102 1.39 -14.36 -43.08
N GLU A 103 1.60 -15.64 -42.77
CA GLU A 103 2.94 -16.19 -42.57
C GLU A 103 3.80 -16.12 -43.85
N SER A 104 5.04 -15.66 -43.70
CA SER A 104 6.05 -15.63 -44.74
C SER A 104 7.39 -16.18 -44.24
N ALA A 105 8.13 -16.84 -45.14
CA ALA A 105 9.49 -17.31 -44.89
C ALA A 105 10.56 -16.23 -45.14
N ALA A 106 10.17 -15.02 -45.56
CA ALA A 106 11.06 -13.88 -45.80
C ALA A 106 10.35 -12.55 -45.49
N VAL A 107 11.10 -11.54 -45.06
CA VAL A 107 10.57 -10.16 -44.97
C VAL A 107 10.28 -9.66 -46.40
N PRO A 108 9.08 -9.13 -46.71
CA PRO A 108 8.75 -8.60 -48.02
C PRO A 108 9.57 -7.36 -48.40
N ASP A 109 10.07 -7.32 -49.64
CA ASP A 109 10.65 -6.13 -50.25
C ASP A 109 9.57 -5.09 -50.59
N GLY A 110 9.72 -3.85 -50.12
CA GLY A 110 8.87 -2.71 -50.51
C GLY A 110 8.30 -1.91 -49.33
N ALA A 111 7.50 -0.89 -49.65
CA ALA A 111 7.04 0.16 -48.72
C ALA A 111 5.58 0.01 -48.24
N ASN A 112 4.86 -1.06 -48.60
CA ASN A 112 3.41 -1.17 -48.39
C ASN A 112 3.05 -2.30 -47.42
N GLY A 113 2.13 -2.02 -46.50
CA GLY A 113 1.59 -2.98 -45.52
C GLY A 113 2.32 -2.95 -44.18
N LEU A 114 1.98 -3.89 -43.30
CA LEU A 114 2.59 -4.07 -41.98
C LEU A 114 3.32 -5.42 -41.92
N ASN A 115 4.59 -5.38 -41.53
CA ASN A 115 5.40 -6.54 -41.15
C ASN A 115 5.39 -6.71 -39.63
N VAL A 116 5.18 -7.94 -39.14
CA VAL A 116 5.37 -8.30 -37.73
C VAL A 116 6.40 -9.43 -37.64
N LEU A 117 7.57 -9.10 -37.10
CA LEU A 117 8.77 -9.92 -37.15
C LEU A 117 9.13 -10.43 -35.74
N VAL A 118 9.41 -11.73 -35.59
CA VAL A 118 9.85 -12.32 -34.32
C VAL A 118 11.03 -13.26 -34.56
N GLY A 119 12.16 -13.02 -33.88
CA GLY A 119 13.37 -13.81 -34.07
C GLY A 119 14.31 -13.81 -32.86
N ILE A 120 15.42 -14.54 -33.01
CA ILE A 120 16.40 -14.77 -31.95
C ILE A 120 17.76 -14.17 -32.34
N ASN A 121 18.29 -13.24 -31.54
CA ASN A 121 19.58 -12.62 -31.79
C ASN A 121 20.70 -13.68 -31.82
N GLY A 122 21.40 -13.76 -32.95
CA GLY A 122 22.48 -14.71 -33.19
C GLY A 122 22.06 -16.01 -33.88
N SER A 123 20.78 -16.22 -34.19
CA SER A 123 20.30 -17.40 -34.93
C SER A 123 20.91 -17.52 -36.34
N GLY A 124 21.30 -16.40 -36.95
CA GLY A 124 21.62 -16.33 -38.38
C GLY A 124 20.38 -16.44 -39.28
N GLY A 125 19.18 -16.37 -38.69
CA GLY A 125 17.90 -16.37 -39.38
C GLY A 125 17.58 -15.06 -40.08
N VAL A 126 16.36 -14.98 -40.63
CA VAL A 126 15.93 -13.85 -41.47
C VAL A 126 15.69 -12.58 -40.66
N VAL A 127 15.14 -12.70 -39.45
CA VAL A 127 14.84 -11.55 -38.57
C VAL A 127 16.11 -11.09 -37.87
N ASP A 128 16.98 -12.03 -37.45
CA ASP A 128 18.32 -11.73 -36.94
C ASP A 128 19.18 -10.97 -37.97
N ALA A 129 19.18 -11.42 -39.22
CA ALA A 129 19.88 -10.74 -40.32
C ALA A 129 19.26 -9.36 -40.65
N TYR A 130 17.94 -9.23 -40.59
CA TYR A 130 17.22 -7.98 -40.84
C TYR A 130 17.50 -6.94 -39.74
N ALA A 131 17.45 -7.32 -38.47
CA ALA A 131 17.81 -6.44 -37.35
C ALA A 131 19.26 -5.95 -37.47
N LYS A 132 20.21 -6.84 -37.81
CA LYS A 132 21.61 -6.49 -38.06
C LYS A 132 21.78 -5.52 -39.24
N ALA A 133 20.91 -5.57 -40.24
CA ALA A 133 20.90 -4.61 -41.34
C ALA A 133 20.40 -3.22 -40.91
N LEU A 134 19.34 -3.16 -40.08
CA LEU A 134 18.82 -1.90 -39.52
C LEU A 134 19.83 -1.21 -38.60
N VAL A 135 20.53 -1.97 -37.75
CA VAL A 135 21.61 -1.44 -36.89
C VAL A 135 22.80 -0.98 -37.72
N ALA A 136 23.14 -1.69 -38.80
CA ALA A 136 24.21 -1.29 -39.72
C ALA A 136 23.85 -0.07 -40.61
N SER A 137 22.56 0.23 -40.81
CA SER A 137 22.10 1.44 -41.52
C SER A 137 21.87 2.64 -40.60
N GLY A 138 21.68 2.41 -39.30
CA GLY A 138 21.26 3.44 -38.34
C GLY A 138 19.74 3.67 -38.29
N GLU A 139 18.93 2.75 -38.84
CA GLU A 139 17.46 2.76 -38.69
C GLU A 139 16.99 2.14 -37.37
N LEU A 140 17.88 1.48 -36.63
CA LEU A 140 17.63 0.94 -35.29
C LEU A 140 18.88 1.15 -34.43
N ASP A 141 18.76 1.91 -33.35
CA ASP A 141 19.85 2.10 -32.39
C ASP A 141 19.65 1.18 -31.18
N ILE A 142 20.69 0.42 -30.82
CA ILE A 142 20.71 -0.50 -29.67
C ILE A 142 22.13 -0.64 -29.12
N ASP A 143 22.24 -0.73 -27.79
CA ASP A 143 23.52 -0.97 -27.13
C ASP A 143 24.11 -2.35 -27.49
N ALA A 144 25.40 -2.39 -27.80
CA ALA A 144 26.05 -3.61 -28.29
C ALA A 144 26.05 -4.78 -27.27
N ASP A 145 25.85 -4.50 -25.98
CA ASP A 145 25.78 -5.49 -24.91
C ASP A 145 24.35 -5.80 -24.41
N THR A 146 23.30 -5.27 -25.06
CA THR A 146 21.88 -5.56 -24.72
C THR A 146 21.59 -7.06 -24.66
N PHE A 147 22.10 -7.84 -25.62
CA PHE A 147 21.89 -9.29 -25.65
C PHE A 147 22.80 -10.11 -24.71
N GLU A 148 23.74 -9.46 -24.00
CA GLU A 148 24.50 -10.10 -22.91
C GLU A 148 23.72 -10.12 -21.59
N LYS A 149 22.77 -9.20 -21.40
CA LYS A 149 21.94 -9.07 -20.18
C LYS A 149 20.97 -10.25 -20.00
N THR A 150 20.38 -10.37 -18.82
CA THR A 150 19.43 -11.45 -18.46
C THR A 150 18.09 -11.26 -19.17
N ASP A 151 17.55 -12.35 -19.75
CA ASP A 151 16.20 -12.41 -20.33
C ASP A 151 15.89 -11.32 -21.36
N SER A 152 16.91 -10.80 -22.05
CA SER A 152 16.85 -9.52 -22.74
C SER A 152 16.32 -9.56 -24.18
N TYR A 153 15.63 -8.50 -24.58
CA TYR A 153 15.03 -8.37 -25.91
C TYR A 153 15.08 -6.93 -26.42
N VAL A 154 14.87 -6.78 -27.72
CA VAL A 154 14.58 -5.52 -28.39
C VAL A 154 13.19 -5.61 -29.01
N LEU A 155 12.30 -4.68 -28.68
CA LEU A 155 11.03 -4.44 -29.39
C LEU A 155 11.16 -3.11 -30.13
N SER A 156 10.81 -3.06 -31.41
CA SER A 156 10.79 -1.82 -32.19
C SER A 156 9.51 -1.69 -33.01
N VAL A 157 9.05 -0.44 -33.14
CA VAL A 157 7.93 0.00 -33.98
C VAL A 157 8.50 1.06 -34.92
N LEU A 158 8.70 0.68 -36.18
CA LEU A 158 9.42 1.46 -37.18
C LEU A 158 8.48 1.83 -38.34
N PRO A 159 8.04 3.10 -38.45
CA PRO A 159 7.26 3.57 -39.59
C PRO A 159 7.96 3.31 -40.91
N GLY A 160 7.18 3.14 -41.97
CA GLY A 160 7.66 2.85 -43.31
C GLY A 160 8.50 3.98 -43.94
N THR A 161 9.37 3.61 -44.86
CA THR A 161 10.17 4.49 -45.71
C THR A 161 9.90 4.16 -47.19
N GLN A 162 10.46 4.91 -48.14
CA GLN A 162 10.32 4.57 -49.57
C GLN A 162 10.89 3.18 -49.95
N GLY A 163 11.69 2.55 -49.08
CA GLY A 163 12.25 1.20 -49.30
C GLY A 163 11.75 0.11 -48.35
N ARG A 164 11.02 0.46 -47.27
CA ARG A 164 10.67 -0.46 -46.18
C ARG A 164 9.24 -0.21 -45.70
N ALA A 165 8.44 -1.26 -45.52
CA ALA A 165 7.08 -1.16 -45.01
C ALA A 165 7.05 -0.81 -43.50
N ASP A 166 5.86 -0.49 -42.97
CA ASP A 166 5.67 -0.40 -41.53
C ASP A 166 6.10 -1.72 -40.89
N THR A 167 6.92 -1.66 -39.84
CA THR A 167 7.51 -2.86 -39.22
C THR A 167 7.39 -2.79 -37.71
N VAL A 168 6.81 -3.83 -37.12
CA VAL A 168 6.96 -4.13 -35.69
C VAL A 168 7.86 -5.36 -35.57
N MET A 169 8.92 -5.28 -34.77
CA MET A 169 9.90 -6.36 -34.63
C MET A 169 10.24 -6.62 -33.17
N VAL A 170 10.18 -7.90 -32.77
CA VAL A 170 10.71 -8.42 -31.51
C VAL A 170 11.91 -9.32 -31.80
N LEU A 171 13.09 -8.95 -31.30
CA LEU A 171 14.30 -9.76 -31.33
C LEU A 171 14.66 -10.13 -29.88
N GLY A 172 14.50 -11.40 -29.51
CA GLY A 172 14.88 -11.90 -28.19
C GLY A 172 16.31 -12.43 -28.17
N ARG A 173 16.96 -12.40 -27.00
CA ARG A 173 18.18 -13.18 -26.73
C ARG A 173 17.96 -14.69 -26.93
N ASP A 174 16.78 -15.16 -26.54
CA ASP A 174 16.26 -16.51 -26.71
C ASP A 174 14.73 -16.47 -26.78
N THR A 175 14.07 -17.62 -26.91
CA THR A 175 12.62 -17.70 -27.08
C THR A 175 11.82 -17.31 -25.82
N ASP A 176 12.38 -17.45 -24.60
CA ASP A 176 11.75 -16.91 -23.39
C ASP A 176 11.82 -15.36 -23.43
N ALA A 177 12.95 -14.80 -23.85
CA ALA A 177 13.09 -13.34 -23.99
C ALA A 177 12.19 -12.75 -25.09
N ALA A 178 12.02 -13.45 -26.22
CA ALA A 178 11.08 -13.04 -27.28
C ALA A 178 9.62 -13.06 -26.78
N PHE A 179 9.24 -14.01 -25.91
CA PHE A 179 7.93 -14.02 -25.24
C PHE A 179 7.75 -12.78 -24.35
N TYR A 180 8.77 -12.35 -23.60
CA TYR A 180 8.71 -11.12 -22.80
C TYR A 180 8.58 -9.85 -23.67
N GLY A 181 9.25 -9.80 -24.82
CA GLY A 181 9.11 -8.69 -25.78
C GLY A 181 7.73 -8.57 -26.40
N LEU A 182 7.14 -9.70 -26.80
CA LEU A 182 5.73 -9.76 -27.24
C LEU A 182 4.75 -9.42 -26.10
N THR A 183 5.11 -9.73 -24.84
CA THR A 183 4.30 -9.39 -23.66
C THR A 183 4.30 -7.88 -23.38
N THR A 184 5.41 -7.17 -23.63
CA THR A 184 5.40 -5.70 -23.63
C THR A 184 4.58 -5.13 -24.78
N LEU A 185 4.68 -5.70 -25.99
CA LEU A 185 3.84 -5.29 -27.13
C LEU A 185 2.35 -5.49 -26.84
N TYR A 186 1.96 -6.59 -26.18
CA TYR A 186 0.59 -6.88 -25.74
C TYR A 186 0.00 -5.79 -24.84
N GLN A 187 0.80 -5.21 -23.92
CA GLN A 187 0.34 -4.10 -23.07
C GLN A 187 0.27 -2.78 -23.84
N ILE A 188 1.16 -2.57 -24.82
CA ILE A 188 1.14 -1.37 -25.68
C ILE A 188 -0.11 -1.35 -26.58
N VAL A 189 -0.43 -2.46 -27.27
CA VAL A 189 -1.56 -2.49 -28.23
C VAL A 189 -2.93 -2.31 -27.57
N GLN A 190 -3.08 -2.65 -26.28
CA GLN A 190 -4.28 -2.37 -25.47
C GLN A 190 -4.52 -0.87 -25.21
N GLN A 191 -3.46 -0.05 -25.22
CA GLN A 191 -3.55 1.40 -24.99
C GLN A 191 -3.77 2.19 -26.28
N VAL A 192 -3.50 1.58 -27.43
CA VAL A 192 -3.81 2.17 -28.73
C VAL A 192 -5.33 2.22 -28.90
N SER A 193 -5.90 3.42 -29.05
CA SER A 193 -7.35 3.62 -29.12
C SER A 193 -7.93 3.58 -30.54
N GLY A 194 -7.09 3.77 -31.57
CA GLY A 194 -7.42 3.56 -32.99
C GLY A 194 -6.54 2.48 -33.61
N ASN A 195 -5.93 2.79 -34.76
CA ASN A 195 -4.96 1.95 -35.47
C ASN A 195 -3.52 2.52 -35.52
N LYS A 196 -3.27 3.71 -34.95
CA LYS A 196 -1.94 4.36 -34.94
C LYS A 196 -1.12 3.87 -33.74
N LEU A 197 -0.04 3.13 -34.00
CA LEU A 197 0.92 2.65 -33.01
C LEU A 197 2.18 3.54 -33.05
N THR A 198 2.46 4.30 -31.99
CA THR A 198 3.55 5.30 -31.97
C THR A 198 4.91 4.64 -32.22
N ALA A 199 5.76 5.29 -33.03
CA ALA A 199 7.12 4.83 -33.28
C ALA A 199 7.94 4.78 -31.99
N LEU A 200 8.65 3.67 -31.74
CA LEU A 200 9.44 3.48 -30.53
C LEU A 200 10.45 2.34 -30.66
N THR A 201 11.46 2.36 -29.79
CA THR A 201 12.36 1.22 -29.54
C THR A 201 12.45 0.98 -28.03
N VAL A 202 12.27 -0.26 -27.61
CA VAL A 202 12.47 -0.75 -26.25
C VAL A 202 13.65 -1.69 -26.26
N ALA A 203 14.69 -1.39 -25.48
CA ALA A 203 15.77 -2.31 -25.16
C ALA A 203 15.66 -2.65 -23.67
N ASP A 204 15.38 -3.91 -23.36
CA ASP A 204 14.89 -4.28 -22.03
C ASP A 204 15.41 -5.65 -21.56
N TRP A 205 15.57 -5.80 -20.24
CA TRP A 205 16.19 -6.95 -19.59
C TRP A 205 15.82 -7.02 -18.11
N ALA A 206 15.95 -8.20 -17.51
CA ALA A 206 15.71 -8.39 -16.08
C ALA A 206 16.95 -8.11 -15.22
N ASP A 207 16.80 -7.37 -14.13
CA ASP A 207 17.83 -7.16 -13.11
C ASP A 207 18.01 -8.39 -12.19
N VAL A 208 16.99 -9.26 -12.11
CA VAL A 208 16.99 -10.49 -11.31
C VAL A 208 16.63 -11.70 -12.19
N LYS A 209 17.41 -12.78 -12.06
CA LYS A 209 17.32 -13.97 -12.93
C LYS A 209 16.08 -14.81 -12.70
N SER A 210 15.64 -14.96 -11.46
CA SER A 210 14.49 -15.79 -11.10
C SER A 210 13.44 -14.95 -10.38
N ARG A 211 12.24 -14.92 -10.93
CA ARG A 211 11.19 -13.93 -10.62
C ARG A 211 9.86 -14.64 -10.47
N GLY A 212 9.22 -14.56 -9.30
CA GLY A 212 8.12 -15.47 -9.03
C GLY A 212 7.40 -15.38 -7.69
N PHE A 213 6.76 -16.48 -7.33
CA PHE A 213 6.06 -16.71 -6.08
C PHE A 213 6.24 -18.17 -5.61
N ILE A 214 6.07 -18.42 -4.32
CA ILE A 214 6.14 -19.75 -3.67
C ILE A 214 4.86 -19.99 -2.88
N GLU A 215 4.22 -21.14 -3.07
CA GLU A 215 3.14 -21.57 -2.18
C GLU A 215 3.76 -22.17 -0.90
N GLY A 216 4.31 -21.32 -0.04
CA GLY A 216 5.13 -21.71 1.10
C GLY A 216 4.53 -21.38 2.47
N TYR A 217 3.29 -20.89 2.50
CA TYR A 217 2.56 -20.49 3.70
C TYR A 217 1.95 -21.69 4.45
N TYR A 218 1.49 -21.46 5.68
CA TYR A 218 0.68 -22.40 6.46
C TYR A 218 -0.79 -21.98 6.41
N GLY A 219 -1.60 -22.66 5.59
CA GLY A 219 -2.96 -22.27 5.26
C GLY A 219 -3.63 -23.31 4.37
N SER A 220 -4.87 -23.08 3.96
CA SER A 220 -5.49 -23.97 2.96
C SER A 220 -4.70 -23.90 1.65
N PRO A 221 -4.20 -25.03 1.11
CA PRO A 221 -3.47 -25.02 -0.15
C PRO A 221 -4.38 -24.60 -1.29
N TRP A 222 -3.80 -23.96 -2.30
CA TRP A 222 -4.51 -23.55 -3.50
C TRP A 222 -5.04 -24.75 -4.30
N SER A 223 -6.10 -24.57 -5.09
CA SER A 223 -6.52 -25.61 -6.03
C SER A 223 -5.56 -25.69 -7.22
N THR A 224 -5.60 -26.79 -7.99
CA THR A 224 -4.86 -26.88 -9.26
C THR A 224 -5.22 -25.71 -10.20
N GLN A 225 -6.49 -25.29 -10.21
CA GLN A 225 -6.96 -24.19 -11.08
C GLN A 225 -6.40 -22.84 -10.64
N ASP A 226 -6.34 -22.55 -9.34
CA ASP A 226 -5.71 -21.33 -8.81
C ASP A 226 -4.24 -21.22 -9.24
N ARG A 227 -3.50 -22.33 -9.14
CA ARG A 227 -2.08 -22.41 -9.52
C ARG A 227 -1.89 -22.19 -11.03
N VAL A 228 -2.77 -22.79 -11.84
CA VAL A 228 -2.83 -22.58 -13.30
C VAL A 228 -3.17 -21.12 -13.64
N ASN A 229 -4.16 -20.51 -12.98
CA ASN A 229 -4.51 -19.10 -13.13
C ASN A 229 -3.31 -18.19 -12.84
N LEU A 230 -2.66 -18.38 -11.68
CA LEU A 230 -1.55 -17.54 -11.24
C LEU A 230 -0.30 -17.65 -12.12
N MET A 231 0.06 -18.84 -12.60
CA MET A 231 1.14 -18.97 -13.60
C MET A 231 0.77 -18.30 -14.92
N THR A 232 -0.44 -18.55 -15.43
CA THR A 232 -0.92 -17.96 -16.70
C THR A 232 -0.93 -16.44 -16.65
N TRP A 233 -1.45 -15.86 -15.56
CA TRP A 233 -1.48 -14.42 -15.31
C TRP A 233 -0.07 -13.85 -15.08
N GLY A 234 0.79 -14.51 -14.30
CA GLY A 234 2.19 -14.08 -14.10
C GLY A 234 3.02 -14.01 -15.39
N GLY A 235 2.65 -14.80 -16.40
CA GLY A 235 3.23 -14.74 -17.75
C GLY A 235 2.93 -13.44 -18.52
N TYR A 236 1.97 -12.62 -18.08
CA TYR A 236 1.77 -11.26 -18.62
C TYR A 236 2.68 -10.22 -17.95
N TYR A 237 3.43 -10.60 -16.91
CA TYR A 237 4.29 -9.73 -16.11
C TYR A 237 5.75 -10.22 -16.06
N LYS A 238 6.17 -11.00 -17.08
CA LYS A 238 7.56 -11.46 -17.27
C LYS A 238 8.15 -12.25 -16.08
N MET A 239 7.31 -12.84 -15.23
CA MET A 239 7.74 -13.83 -14.24
C MET A 239 8.23 -15.11 -14.94
N ASN A 240 9.05 -15.90 -14.25
CA ASN A 240 9.60 -17.13 -14.80
C ASN A 240 9.63 -18.32 -13.81
N THR A 241 9.10 -18.14 -12.59
CA THR A 241 9.20 -19.10 -11.49
C THR A 241 7.89 -19.18 -10.69
N TYR A 242 7.32 -20.38 -10.49
CA TYR A 242 6.38 -20.68 -9.40
C TYR A 242 6.91 -21.89 -8.64
N VAL A 243 7.16 -21.75 -7.33
CA VAL A 243 7.66 -22.85 -6.49
C VAL A 243 6.49 -23.54 -5.78
N TYR A 244 6.26 -24.81 -6.14
CA TYR A 244 5.29 -25.68 -5.49
C TYR A 244 5.88 -26.20 -4.17
N ALA A 245 5.48 -25.61 -3.05
CA ALA A 245 5.94 -26.01 -1.72
C ALA A 245 4.84 -26.10 -0.62
N PRO A 246 3.56 -26.46 -0.94
CA PRO A 246 2.46 -26.41 0.01
C PRO A 246 2.70 -27.34 1.21
N LYS A 247 2.78 -26.75 2.41
CA LYS A 247 3.27 -27.43 3.63
C LYS A 247 2.42 -28.64 4.07
N ASP A 248 1.19 -28.72 3.57
CA ASP A 248 0.23 -29.79 3.84
C ASP A 248 0.22 -30.94 2.82
N ASP A 249 0.95 -30.86 1.69
CA ASP A 249 1.15 -32.02 0.80
C ASP A 249 2.12 -33.01 1.47
N PRO A 250 1.70 -34.22 1.89
CA PRO A 250 2.63 -35.17 2.48
C PRO A 250 3.71 -35.63 1.49
N LEU A 251 3.40 -35.69 0.19
CA LEU A 251 4.28 -36.25 -0.85
C LEU A 251 5.42 -35.31 -1.24
N HIS A 252 5.36 -34.04 -0.82
CA HIS A 252 6.45 -33.06 -0.95
C HIS A 252 7.41 -33.06 0.26
N ARG A 253 6.94 -33.45 1.47
CA ARG A 253 7.69 -33.33 2.74
C ARG A 253 7.60 -34.59 3.62
N ASN A 254 6.46 -34.80 4.27
CA ASN A 254 6.30 -35.77 5.37
C ASN A 254 6.27 -37.26 4.95
N ASP A 255 6.15 -37.54 3.66
CA ASP A 255 6.16 -38.87 3.05
C ASP A 255 6.83 -38.84 1.66
N TRP A 256 7.84 -37.98 1.49
CA TRP A 256 8.44 -37.61 0.20
C TRP A 256 8.89 -38.77 -0.71
N ARG A 257 9.20 -39.94 -0.12
CA ARG A 257 9.57 -41.18 -0.87
C ARG A 257 8.39 -41.83 -1.60
N THR A 258 7.15 -41.50 -1.25
CA THR A 258 5.94 -42.03 -1.88
C THR A 258 5.65 -41.29 -3.18
N SER A 259 5.55 -42.03 -4.29
CA SER A 259 5.17 -41.49 -5.60
C SER A 259 3.70 -41.03 -5.64
N TYR A 260 3.42 -39.99 -6.43
CA TYR A 260 2.05 -39.62 -6.81
C TYR A 260 1.35 -40.78 -7.52
N THR A 261 0.03 -40.89 -7.40
CA THR A 261 -0.75 -41.80 -8.25
C THR A 261 -0.83 -41.26 -9.68
N GLN A 262 -1.24 -42.09 -10.65
CA GLN A 262 -1.45 -41.61 -12.03
C GLN A 262 -2.54 -40.53 -12.08
N GLU A 263 -3.59 -40.66 -11.26
CA GLU A 263 -4.68 -39.69 -11.10
C GLU A 263 -4.12 -38.32 -10.64
N GLN A 264 -3.23 -38.29 -9.64
CA GLN A 264 -2.57 -37.05 -9.21
C GLN A 264 -1.58 -36.50 -10.26
N ILE A 265 -0.88 -37.36 -11.00
CA ILE A 265 -0.04 -36.92 -12.12
C ILE A 265 -0.88 -36.27 -13.23
N ASP A 266 -2.08 -36.80 -13.49
CA ASP A 266 -2.97 -36.34 -14.55
C ASP A 266 -3.78 -35.08 -14.16
N ASP A 267 -4.27 -35.01 -12.92
CA ASP A 267 -5.18 -33.97 -12.44
C ASP A 267 -4.52 -32.88 -11.55
N GLU A 268 -3.33 -33.14 -10.99
CA GLU A 268 -2.58 -32.16 -10.17
C GLU A 268 -1.31 -31.68 -10.89
N ILE A 269 -0.39 -32.59 -11.27
CA ILE A 269 0.96 -32.20 -11.73
C ILE A 269 0.99 -31.74 -13.18
N ARG A 270 0.43 -32.50 -14.14
CA ARG A 270 0.52 -32.15 -15.56
C ARG A 270 -0.13 -30.80 -15.90
N PRO A 271 -1.34 -30.44 -15.42
CA PRO A 271 -1.96 -29.16 -15.78
C PRO A 271 -1.12 -27.96 -15.34
N GLN A 272 -0.43 -28.08 -14.20
CA GLN A 272 0.48 -27.07 -13.68
C GLN A 272 1.78 -26.98 -14.48
N ALA A 273 2.36 -28.13 -14.87
CA ALA A 273 3.53 -28.17 -15.74
C ALA A 273 3.23 -27.56 -17.12
N GLU A 274 2.08 -27.89 -17.73
CA GLU A 274 1.61 -27.31 -18.98
C GLU A 274 1.42 -25.78 -18.85
N ALA A 275 0.74 -25.31 -17.80
CA ALA A 275 0.54 -23.87 -17.58
C ALA A 275 1.87 -23.13 -17.35
N GLY A 276 2.79 -23.68 -16.56
CA GLY A 276 4.08 -23.06 -16.26
C GLY A 276 5.07 -23.06 -17.42
N ASN A 277 4.98 -24.03 -18.34
CA ASN A 277 5.72 -24.00 -19.60
C ASN A 277 5.12 -22.94 -20.54
N ARG A 278 3.79 -22.98 -20.79
CA ARG A 278 3.08 -22.06 -21.70
C ARG A 278 3.19 -20.59 -21.33
N SER A 279 3.18 -20.28 -20.04
CA SER A 279 3.28 -18.91 -19.50
C SER A 279 4.72 -18.42 -19.30
N LYS A 280 5.72 -19.29 -19.52
CA LYS A 280 7.11 -19.17 -19.06
C LYS A 280 7.30 -19.12 -17.53
N VAL A 281 6.24 -19.02 -16.73
CA VAL A 281 6.28 -19.05 -15.25
C VAL A 281 6.44 -20.50 -14.77
N ARG A 282 7.65 -21.03 -14.86
CA ARG A 282 7.93 -22.46 -14.71
C ARG A 282 7.45 -22.99 -13.36
N PHE A 283 6.66 -24.06 -13.42
CA PHE A 283 6.34 -24.89 -12.27
C PHE A 283 7.61 -25.58 -11.77
N VAL A 284 8.16 -25.06 -10.67
CA VAL A 284 9.34 -25.60 -9.97
C VAL A 284 8.84 -26.54 -8.89
N TYR A 285 8.97 -27.84 -9.14
CA TYR A 285 8.53 -28.86 -8.19
C TYR A 285 9.55 -29.00 -7.05
N ALA A 286 9.12 -28.73 -5.80
CA ALA A 286 9.99 -28.77 -4.63
C ALA A 286 9.81 -30.03 -3.77
N ILE A 287 10.92 -30.64 -3.35
CA ILE A 287 10.92 -31.69 -2.32
C ILE A 287 11.66 -31.19 -1.08
N ALA A 288 11.09 -31.44 0.10
CA ALA A 288 11.60 -31.07 1.41
C ALA A 288 12.00 -32.30 2.26
N PRO A 289 13.03 -33.08 1.87
CA PRO A 289 13.21 -34.46 2.34
C PRO A 289 13.88 -34.57 3.73
N PHE A 290 14.22 -33.47 4.39
CA PHE A 290 15.09 -33.45 5.58
C PHE A 290 14.37 -33.37 6.93
N HIS A 291 13.04 -33.21 6.93
CA HIS A 291 12.25 -33.01 8.15
C HIS A 291 12.20 -34.28 9.03
N ASP A 292 12.37 -34.14 10.35
CA ASP A 292 12.45 -35.24 11.34
C ASP A 292 11.60 -34.97 12.61
N ALA A 293 10.52 -34.19 12.43
CA ALA A 293 9.50 -33.99 13.44
C ALA A 293 8.24 -34.80 13.13
N ASP A 294 7.45 -35.07 14.17
CA ASP A 294 6.10 -35.62 14.14
C ASP A 294 5.85 -36.71 13.09
N ALA A 295 5.12 -36.43 12.01
CA ALA A 295 4.76 -37.41 10.98
C ALA A 295 5.92 -37.83 10.05
N ALA A 296 6.99 -37.03 9.99
CA ALA A 296 8.21 -37.29 9.22
C ALA A 296 9.32 -37.96 10.04
N ARG A 297 9.15 -38.15 11.36
CA ARG A 297 10.22 -38.66 12.23
C ARG A 297 10.74 -40.02 11.78
N GLY A 298 12.05 -40.12 11.54
CA GLY A 298 12.70 -41.32 10.99
C GLY A 298 12.49 -41.52 9.48
N LYS A 299 11.97 -40.52 8.77
CA LYS A 299 11.81 -40.50 7.30
C LYS A 299 12.64 -39.42 6.61
N GLN A 300 13.53 -38.72 7.31
CA GLN A 300 14.48 -37.81 6.68
C GLN A 300 15.34 -38.52 5.61
N PHE A 301 15.95 -37.76 4.70
CA PHE A 301 17.07 -38.19 3.88
C PHE A 301 18.26 -38.59 4.79
N ARG A 302 18.86 -39.74 4.54
CA ARG A 302 19.92 -40.32 5.39
C ARG A 302 21.33 -39.94 4.91
N PHE A 303 22.19 -39.64 5.88
CA PHE A 303 23.60 -39.29 5.69
C PHE A 303 24.54 -40.09 6.62
N ASP A 304 24.05 -41.17 7.23
CA ASP A 304 24.77 -41.98 8.22
C ASP A 304 25.67 -43.07 7.61
N THR A 305 25.31 -43.61 6.43
CA THR A 305 26.19 -44.47 5.63
C THR A 305 26.08 -44.15 4.13
N GLU A 306 27.08 -44.57 3.35
CA GLU A 306 27.07 -44.41 1.89
C GLU A 306 25.93 -45.21 1.23
N GLU A 307 25.63 -46.40 1.74
CA GLU A 307 24.53 -47.24 1.25
C GLU A 307 23.18 -46.55 1.45
N HIS A 308 22.93 -46.00 2.64
CA HIS A 308 21.70 -45.26 2.94
C HIS A 308 21.59 -43.97 2.10
N TYR A 309 22.71 -43.27 1.88
CA TYR A 309 22.76 -42.09 1.01
C TYR A 309 22.37 -42.44 -0.43
N GLN A 310 22.95 -43.50 -1.00
CA GLN A 310 22.67 -43.93 -2.37
C GLN A 310 21.23 -44.46 -2.53
N GLU A 311 20.70 -45.18 -1.53
CA GLU A 311 19.27 -45.57 -1.48
C GLU A 311 18.35 -44.35 -1.55
N ASP A 312 18.58 -43.33 -0.72
CA ASP A 312 17.72 -42.14 -0.67
C ASP A 312 17.91 -41.22 -1.88
N LEU A 313 19.13 -41.14 -2.44
CA LEU A 313 19.40 -40.42 -3.69
C LEU A 313 18.69 -41.05 -4.88
N GLN A 314 18.67 -42.39 -4.98
CA GLN A 314 17.92 -43.12 -6.01
C GLN A 314 16.42 -42.81 -5.93
N VAL A 315 15.84 -42.82 -4.72
CA VAL A 315 14.42 -42.49 -4.52
C VAL A 315 14.14 -41.02 -4.84
N LEU A 316 15.02 -40.10 -4.44
CA LEU A 316 14.86 -38.66 -4.72
C LEU A 316 14.89 -38.36 -6.22
N LYS A 317 15.86 -38.93 -6.95
CA LYS A 317 15.93 -38.83 -8.42
C LYS A 317 14.70 -39.45 -9.08
N GLY A 318 14.23 -40.61 -8.62
CA GLY A 318 13.00 -41.24 -9.11
C GLY A 318 11.73 -40.39 -8.89
N ARG A 319 11.65 -39.66 -7.78
CA ARG A 319 10.52 -38.73 -7.50
C ARG A 319 10.56 -37.48 -8.39
N TYR A 320 11.74 -36.92 -8.65
CA TYR A 320 11.86 -35.84 -9.64
C TYR A 320 11.60 -36.32 -11.07
N GLN A 321 12.11 -37.50 -11.46
CA GLN A 321 11.86 -38.09 -12.78
C GLN A 321 10.36 -38.23 -13.04
N GLN A 322 9.59 -38.75 -12.07
CA GLN A 322 8.13 -38.92 -12.20
C GLN A 322 7.39 -37.64 -12.62
N VAL A 323 7.83 -36.48 -12.13
CA VAL A 323 7.20 -35.19 -12.48
C VAL A 323 7.82 -34.57 -13.74
N ILE A 324 9.11 -34.79 -14.01
CA ILE A 324 9.77 -34.38 -15.26
C ILE A 324 9.16 -35.10 -16.47
N ASP A 325 8.86 -36.39 -16.34
CA ASP A 325 8.10 -37.20 -17.31
C ASP A 325 6.67 -36.65 -17.52
N ALA A 326 6.08 -36.05 -16.48
CA ALA A 326 4.77 -35.39 -16.52
C ALA A 326 4.81 -33.96 -17.09
N GLY A 327 5.98 -33.46 -17.51
CA GLY A 327 6.15 -32.15 -18.15
C GLY A 327 6.90 -31.10 -17.33
N VAL A 328 7.29 -31.40 -16.07
CA VAL A 328 8.03 -30.44 -15.22
C VAL A 328 9.42 -30.16 -15.78
N ARG A 329 9.87 -28.90 -15.71
CA ARG A 329 11.14 -28.43 -16.31
C ARG A 329 12.09 -27.71 -15.36
N GLN A 330 11.79 -27.68 -14.07
CA GLN A 330 12.71 -27.19 -13.03
C GLN A 330 12.37 -27.81 -11.67
N ILE A 331 13.36 -27.94 -10.78
CA ILE A 331 13.22 -28.59 -9.47
C ILE A 331 13.83 -27.75 -8.33
N ALA A 332 13.36 -27.98 -7.10
CA ALA A 332 13.84 -27.31 -5.90
C ALA A 332 14.04 -28.27 -4.73
N LEU A 333 15.11 -28.07 -3.95
CA LEU A 333 15.46 -28.86 -2.77
C LEU A 333 15.35 -28.01 -1.50
N LEU A 334 14.48 -28.38 -0.56
CA LEU A 334 14.18 -27.56 0.62
C LEU A 334 14.61 -28.24 1.92
N ALA A 335 15.23 -27.48 2.81
CA ALA A 335 15.56 -27.88 4.18
C ALA A 335 14.90 -26.99 5.25
N ASP A 336 13.88 -26.19 4.87
CA ASP A 336 13.16 -25.36 5.83
C ASP A 336 12.49 -26.18 6.95
N ASP A 337 12.54 -25.63 8.16
CA ASP A 337 12.12 -26.22 9.43
C ASP A 337 12.64 -27.66 9.67
N SER A 338 13.81 -28.02 9.13
CA SER A 338 14.46 -29.30 9.39
C SER A 338 15.51 -29.22 10.51
N THR A 339 15.95 -30.39 10.97
CA THR A 339 17.24 -30.50 11.66
C THR A 339 18.35 -29.95 10.75
N ASP A 340 19.29 -29.20 11.31
CA ASP A 340 20.53 -28.81 10.62
C ASP A 340 21.45 -30.04 10.54
N TRP A 341 21.25 -30.86 9.52
CA TRP A 341 22.06 -32.05 9.23
C TRP A 341 23.51 -31.69 8.88
N GLY A 342 23.73 -30.48 8.41
CA GLY A 342 25.04 -29.89 8.17
C GLY A 342 25.91 -29.84 9.44
N ARG A 343 25.31 -29.52 10.60
CA ARG A 343 25.97 -29.62 11.92
C ARG A 343 26.18 -31.04 12.42
N VAL A 344 25.40 -32.01 11.94
CA VAL A 344 25.48 -33.41 12.38
C VAL A 344 26.55 -34.20 11.62
N TYR A 345 26.58 -34.06 10.29
CA TYR A 345 27.43 -34.86 9.39
C TYR A 345 28.44 -34.03 8.57
N GLY A 346 28.33 -32.70 8.58
CA GLY A 346 29.18 -31.79 7.81
C GLY A 346 28.56 -31.37 6.49
N ASN A 347 28.57 -30.08 6.19
CA ASN A 347 27.96 -29.47 5.00
C ASN A 347 28.44 -30.09 3.67
N GLU A 348 29.73 -30.43 3.59
CA GLU A 348 30.36 -31.06 2.42
C GLU A 348 29.84 -32.48 2.16
N GLN A 349 29.46 -33.23 3.20
CA GLN A 349 28.94 -34.60 3.10
C GLN A 349 27.40 -34.65 3.00
N THR A 350 26.75 -33.49 3.11
CA THR A 350 25.28 -33.36 3.14
C THR A 350 24.79 -32.51 1.97
N TYR A 351 24.56 -31.23 2.20
CA TYR A 351 23.89 -30.34 1.26
C TYR A 351 24.71 -30.06 0.00
N VAL A 352 26.03 -29.87 0.12
CA VAL A 352 26.91 -29.62 -1.04
C VAL A 352 26.99 -30.85 -1.93
N ARG A 353 27.22 -32.04 -1.35
CA ARG A 353 27.24 -33.30 -2.10
C ARG A 353 25.92 -33.56 -2.82
N LEU A 354 24.79 -33.43 -2.12
CA LEU A 354 23.48 -33.75 -2.68
C LEU A 354 23.06 -32.78 -3.79
N THR A 355 23.42 -31.50 -3.69
CA THR A 355 23.17 -30.53 -4.77
C THR A 355 24.11 -30.72 -5.97
N GLN A 356 25.34 -31.21 -5.76
CA GLN A 356 26.23 -31.66 -6.84
C GLN A 356 25.68 -32.91 -7.54
N ASP A 357 25.34 -33.97 -6.78
CA ASP A 357 24.79 -35.23 -7.31
C ASP A 357 23.44 -35.06 -8.05
N LEU A 358 22.70 -33.99 -7.76
CA LEU A 358 21.50 -33.56 -8.50
C LEU A 358 21.83 -32.69 -9.72
N THR A 359 22.83 -31.80 -9.62
CA THR A 359 23.28 -30.95 -10.75
C THR A 359 23.82 -31.80 -11.89
N ASP A 360 24.73 -32.73 -11.60
CA ASP A 360 25.32 -33.61 -12.61
C ASP A 360 24.24 -34.44 -13.33
N TRP A 361 23.19 -34.83 -12.60
CA TRP A 361 22.04 -35.56 -13.14
C TRP A 361 21.10 -34.71 -13.99
N LEU A 362 20.88 -33.43 -13.65
CA LEU A 362 20.17 -32.51 -14.54
C LEU A 362 20.94 -32.29 -15.85
N HIS A 363 22.28 -32.23 -15.79
CA HIS A 363 23.13 -32.15 -16.98
C HIS A 363 23.17 -33.47 -17.78
N GLU A 364 22.99 -34.64 -17.16
CA GLU A 364 22.73 -35.92 -17.84
C GLU A 364 21.37 -35.87 -18.58
N LEU A 365 20.28 -35.49 -17.91
CA LEU A 365 18.94 -35.42 -18.51
C LEU A 365 18.85 -34.43 -19.68
N GLN A 366 19.52 -33.27 -19.60
CA GLN A 366 19.60 -32.31 -20.72
C GLN A 366 20.31 -32.88 -21.96
N GLN A 367 21.09 -33.96 -21.82
CA GLN A 367 21.75 -34.67 -22.92
C GLN A 367 20.93 -35.86 -23.46
N GLU A 368 19.83 -36.26 -22.82
CA GLU A 368 18.96 -37.32 -23.33
C GLU A 368 18.25 -36.91 -24.64
N ARG A 369 18.10 -37.88 -25.55
CA ARG A 369 17.46 -37.69 -26.86
C ARG A 369 16.43 -38.78 -27.13
N ASN A 370 15.34 -38.39 -27.78
CA ASN A 370 14.31 -39.29 -28.31
C ASN A 370 14.85 -40.11 -29.50
N GLU A 371 14.12 -41.15 -29.94
CA GLU A 371 14.53 -42.00 -31.08
C GLU A 371 14.68 -41.23 -32.41
N ASP A 372 14.06 -40.06 -32.54
CA ASP A 372 14.17 -39.16 -33.71
C ASP A 372 15.33 -38.14 -33.61
N GLY A 373 16.02 -38.08 -32.47
CA GLY A 373 17.12 -37.15 -32.20
C GLY A 373 16.72 -35.82 -31.56
N THR A 374 15.43 -35.59 -31.26
CA THR A 374 14.98 -34.42 -30.48
C THR A 374 15.37 -34.53 -29.00
N THR A 375 15.39 -33.40 -28.27
CA THR A 375 15.71 -33.36 -26.82
C THR A 375 14.55 -33.93 -26.00
N THR A 376 14.82 -34.94 -25.16
CA THR A 376 13.75 -35.63 -24.39
C THR A 376 13.00 -34.69 -23.46
N TYR A 377 13.73 -33.82 -22.73
CA TYR A 377 13.16 -32.83 -21.81
C TYR A 377 13.49 -31.41 -22.29
N GLU A 378 12.99 -31.05 -23.46
CA GLU A 378 13.08 -29.68 -23.98
C GLU A 378 12.60 -28.66 -22.93
N GLY A 379 13.37 -27.57 -22.77
CA GLY A 379 13.12 -26.53 -21.77
C GLY A 379 13.62 -26.81 -20.34
N LEU A 380 14.16 -28.01 -20.06
CA LEU A 380 14.66 -28.39 -18.72
C LEU A 380 15.81 -27.46 -18.27
N LYS A 381 15.61 -26.74 -17.17
CA LYS A 381 16.61 -25.85 -16.56
C LYS A 381 17.44 -26.62 -15.53
N ASP A 382 18.73 -26.35 -15.46
CA ASP A 382 19.65 -26.87 -14.43
C ASP A 382 19.70 -25.99 -13.16
N THR A 383 19.03 -24.84 -13.19
CA THR A 383 18.94 -23.88 -12.08
C THR A 383 18.19 -24.49 -10.89
N LEU A 384 18.96 -24.95 -9.90
CA LEU A 384 18.48 -25.70 -8.74
C LEU A 384 18.28 -24.76 -7.55
N LEU A 385 17.02 -24.48 -7.22
CA LEU A 385 16.69 -23.67 -6.03
C LEU A 385 16.93 -24.51 -4.76
N TYR A 386 17.71 -23.97 -3.81
CA TYR A 386 18.01 -24.62 -2.54
C TYR A 386 17.66 -23.73 -1.34
N CYS A 387 16.78 -24.20 -0.46
CA CYS A 387 16.45 -23.52 0.80
C CYS A 387 17.21 -24.16 1.98
N PRO A 388 18.15 -23.46 2.65
CA PRO A 388 18.90 -24.00 3.78
C PRO A 388 18.08 -24.02 5.07
N ALA A 389 18.38 -24.96 5.97
CA ALA A 389 17.69 -25.11 7.26
C ALA A 389 17.78 -23.89 8.19
N LEU A 390 18.68 -22.95 7.90
CA LEU A 390 18.89 -21.70 8.66
C LEU A 390 18.58 -20.44 7.82
N TYR A 391 17.65 -20.54 6.85
CA TYR A 391 17.22 -19.49 5.91
C TYR A 391 16.87 -18.11 6.52
N SER A 392 16.59 -18.05 7.82
CA SER A 392 16.26 -16.85 8.59
C SER A 392 17.25 -16.53 9.73
N TYR A 393 18.22 -17.41 10.01
CA TYR A 393 19.02 -17.39 11.26
C TYR A 393 20.53 -17.18 11.07
N THR A 394 21.07 -17.27 9.86
CA THR A 394 22.53 -17.15 9.62
C THR A 394 23.06 -15.72 9.51
N GLY A 395 22.22 -14.71 9.75
CA GLY A 395 22.56 -13.32 9.39
C GLY A 395 22.65 -13.20 7.87
N GLY A 396 23.66 -12.51 7.35
CA GLY A 396 24.00 -12.50 5.92
C GLY A 396 24.63 -13.79 5.38
N GLY A 397 24.07 -14.98 5.66
CA GLY A 397 24.55 -16.24 5.11
C GLY A 397 25.87 -16.77 5.68
N GLU A 398 26.23 -18.01 5.32
CA GLU A 398 27.44 -18.69 5.81
C GLU A 398 28.47 -18.87 4.69
N SER A 399 29.75 -18.64 4.99
CA SER A 399 30.79 -18.61 3.95
C SER A 399 30.96 -19.91 3.16
N TRP A 400 30.60 -21.07 3.73
CA TRP A 400 30.65 -22.36 3.03
C TRP A 400 29.66 -22.49 1.87
N TYR A 401 28.70 -21.55 1.74
CA TYR A 401 27.81 -21.48 0.57
C TYR A 401 28.59 -21.21 -0.74
N ASP A 402 29.86 -20.78 -0.65
CA ASP A 402 30.79 -20.69 -1.79
C ASP A 402 31.05 -22.04 -2.49
N LYS A 403 30.82 -23.16 -1.80
CA LYS A 403 31.02 -24.53 -2.31
C LYS A 403 29.83 -25.09 -3.08
N PHE A 404 28.67 -24.43 -3.06
CA PHE A 404 27.53 -24.90 -3.85
C PHE A 404 27.80 -24.75 -5.36
N PRO A 405 27.32 -25.68 -6.19
CA PRO A 405 27.37 -25.55 -7.65
C PRO A 405 26.87 -24.19 -8.16
N ALA A 406 27.41 -23.72 -9.29
CA ALA A 406 27.16 -22.36 -9.79
C ALA A 406 25.69 -22.13 -10.21
N ASN A 407 25.00 -23.18 -10.63
CA ASN A 407 23.57 -23.24 -10.95
C ASN A 407 22.66 -23.30 -9.71
N VAL A 408 23.19 -23.53 -8.51
CA VAL A 408 22.38 -23.58 -7.28
C VAL A 408 22.09 -22.17 -6.77
N GLN A 409 20.82 -21.82 -6.61
CA GLN A 409 20.39 -20.55 -6.03
C GLN A 409 20.02 -20.73 -4.56
N ILE A 410 20.62 -19.95 -3.66
CA ILE A 410 20.51 -20.14 -2.21
C ILE A 410 19.45 -19.20 -1.63
N VAL A 411 18.39 -19.77 -1.07
CA VAL A 411 17.23 -19.00 -0.56
C VAL A 411 17.47 -18.44 0.84
N MET A 412 17.11 -17.19 1.04
CA MET A 412 17.19 -16.46 2.31
C MET A 412 15.95 -15.59 2.52
N THR A 413 15.58 -15.34 3.79
CA THR A 413 14.41 -14.50 4.15
C THR A 413 14.73 -13.09 4.62
N GLY A 414 16.01 -12.69 4.63
CA GLY A 414 16.42 -11.32 5.02
C GLY A 414 16.52 -11.12 6.53
N ARG A 415 17.48 -11.80 7.18
CA ARG A 415 17.83 -11.73 8.63
C ARG A 415 16.78 -12.23 9.64
N ARG A 416 15.54 -12.48 9.23
CA ARG A 416 14.44 -13.05 10.04
C ARG A 416 13.37 -13.63 9.11
N THR A 417 12.45 -14.46 9.63
CA THR A 417 11.40 -15.11 8.81
C THR A 417 10.56 -14.11 8.00
N PHE A 418 10.08 -13.04 8.63
CA PHE A 418 9.38 -11.92 7.98
C PHE A 418 10.33 -10.76 7.72
N GLY A 419 11.45 -11.06 7.05
CA GLY A 419 12.44 -10.09 6.61
C GLY A 419 12.13 -9.49 5.24
N SER A 420 13.08 -8.70 4.74
CA SER A 420 12.92 -7.88 3.54
C SER A 420 14.10 -8.10 2.58
N ALA A 421 13.84 -7.97 1.28
CA ALA A 421 14.87 -7.87 0.25
C ALA A 421 15.46 -6.46 0.27
N THR A 422 16.64 -6.28 0.88
CA THR A 422 17.32 -4.97 0.99
C THR A 422 18.73 -4.97 0.38
N PRO A 423 19.22 -3.82 -0.12
CA PRO A 423 20.57 -3.72 -0.68
C PRO A 423 21.67 -4.10 0.32
N GLU A 424 21.49 -3.78 1.60
CA GLU A 424 22.47 -4.07 2.67
C GLU A 424 22.53 -5.56 2.97
N PHE A 425 21.38 -6.26 2.96
CA PHE A 425 21.34 -7.71 3.12
C PHE A 425 21.97 -8.42 1.93
N ALA A 426 21.63 -8.00 0.70
CA ALA A 426 22.21 -8.54 -0.53
C ALA A 426 23.74 -8.38 -0.54
N LYS A 427 24.23 -7.19 -0.16
CA LYS A 427 25.65 -6.90 -0.04
C LYS A 427 26.34 -7.77 1.02
N GLU A 428 25.82 -7.82 2.25
CA GLU A 428 26.41 -8.62 3.33
C GLU A 428 26.48 -10.11 2.95
N PHE A 429 25.42 -10.64 2.33
CA PHE A 429 25.40 -12.00 1.82
C PHE A 429 26.48 -12.25 0.76
N LYS A 430 26.68 -11.29 -0.16
CA LYS A 430 27.70 -11.37 -1.21
C LYS A 430 29.13 -11.22 -0.66
N GLU A 431 29.32 -10.42 0.38
CA GLU A 431 30.60 -10.28 1.09
C GLU A 431 30.95 -11.54 1.91
N ASN A 432 29.96 -12.23 2.48
CA ASN A 432 30.16 -13.46 3.25
C ASN A 432 30.33 -14.72 2.37
N THR A 433 29.59 -14.83 1.27
CA THR A 433 29.43 -16.08 0.49
C THR A 433 30.02 -16.04 -0.92
N GLY A 434 30.30 -14.85 -1.47
CA GLY A 434 30.63 -14.66 -2.89
C GLY A 434 29.45 -14.84 -3.87
N ARG A 435 28.27 -15.24 -3.39
CA ARG A 435 27.04 -15.47 -4.16
C ARG A 435 26.05 -14.31 -3.96
N ALA A 436 25.05 -14.15 -4.84
CA ALA A 436 23.90 -13.31 -4.52
C ALA A 436 22.83 -14.17 -3.82
N PRO A 437 22.00 -13.62 -2.91
CA PRO A 437 20.92 -14.39 -2.31
C PRO A 437 19.75 -14.50 -3.29
N PHE A 438 19.03 -15.62 -3.21
CA PHE A 438 17.65 -15.70 -3.67
C PHE A 438 16.75 -15.28 -2.50
N MET A 439 15.86 -14.31 -2.69
CA MET A 439 14.97 -13.84 -1.62
C MET A 439 13.65 -14.61 -1.60
N TRP A 440 13.37 -15.30 -0.50
CA TRP A 440 12.01 -15.68 -0.10
C TRP A 440 11.48 -14.53 0.76
N VAL A 441 10.58 -13.72 0.21
CA VAL A 441 9.97 -12.59 0.93
C VAL A 441 8.62 -13.04 1.49
N ASN A 442 8.45 -13.02 2.81
CA ASN A 442 7.18 -13.44 3.45
C ASN A 442 6.15 -12.30 3.50
N TRP A 443 5.75 -11.85 2.32
CA TRP A 443 4.69 -10.87 2.07
C TRP A 443 4.15 -11.15 0.64
N PRO A 444 2.82 -11.10 0.37
CA PRO A 444 1.72 -10.74 1.27
C PRO A 444 1.24 -11.83 2.25
N CYS A 445 2.04 -12.87 2.53
CA CYS A 445 1.73 -13.98 3.45
C CYS A 445 0.96 -13.59 4.73
N SER A 446 -0.26 -14.12 4.86
CA SER A 446 -1.19 -13.91 5.98
C SER A 446 -1.37 -15.16 6.87
N ASP A 447 -0.38 -16.06 6.92
CA ASP A 447 -0.48 -17.35 7.63
C ASP A 447 -0.81 -17.19 9.13
N MET A 448 -0.41 -16.06 9.71
CA MET A 448 -0.68 -15.65 11.10
C MET A 448 -2.16 -15.34 11.39
N ASN A 449 -3.04 -15.20 10.38
CA ASN A 449 -4.50 -15.13 10.53
C ASN A 449 -5.08 -16.38 11.26
N ARG A 450 -4.30 -17.46 11.42
CA ARG A 450 -4.69 -18.58 12.30
C ARG A 450 -4.89 -18.16 13.77
N ASN A 451 -4.17 -17.15 14.26
CA ASN A 451 -4.11 -16.77 15.69
C ASN A 451 -5.20 -15.79 16.15
N THR A 452 -5.81 -15.07 15.21
CA THR A 452 -6.80 -13.99 15.41
C THR A 452 -8.23 -14.52 15.55
N SER A 453 -9.20 -13.67 15.89
CA SER A 453 -10.64 -14.01 15.88
C SER A 453 -11.34 -13.76 14.52
N TYR A 454 -10.70 -13.00 13.64
CA TYR A 454 -11.18 -12.52 12.33
C TYR A 454 -10.19 -12.89 11.21
N GLN A 455 -10.47 -12.50 9.96
CA GLN A 455 -9.62 -12.68 8.77
C GLN A 455 -9.43 -11.35 8.05
N TYR A 456 -8.21 -11.08 7.59
CA TYR A 456 -7.84 -9.87 6.86
C TYR A 456 -6.98 -10.18 5.63
N LEU A 457 -6.99 -9.28 4.65
CA LEU A 457 -6.16 -9.32 3.45
C LEU A 457 -4.97 -8.36 3.59
N VAL A 458 -3.87 -8.68 2.91
CA VAL A 458 -2.61 -7.91 2.90
C VAL A 458 -2.41 -7.29 1.52
N MET A 459 -3.30 -6.37 1.15
CA MET A 459 -3.41 -5.76 -0.18
C MET A 459 -2.39 -4.63 -0.41
N GLY A 460 -1.22 -4.65 0.22
CA GLY A 460 -0.19 -3.61 0.09
C GLY A 460 0.92 -3.69 1.14
N GLY A 461 1.79 -2.67 1.16
CA GLY A 461 2.93 -2.58 2.08
C GLY A 461 4.28 -2.93 1.46
N GLN A 462 4.34 -3.07 0.14
CA GLN A 462 5.50 -3.46 -0.69
C GLN A 462 6.82 -2.79 -0.29
N ASN A 463 6.83 -1.48 -0.03
CA ASN A 463 8.03 -0.73 0.34
C ASN A 463 8.64 -1.16 1.69
N ASN A 464 7.94 -1.93 2.54
CA ASN A 464 8.53 -2.54 3.73
C ASN A 464 9.35 -3.81 3.43
N PHE A 465 9.09 -4.48 2.30
CA PHE A 465 9.60 -5.82 1.99
C PHE A 465 10.50 -5.86 0.76
N LEU A 466 10.25 -4.99 -0.21
CA LEU A 466 11.05 -4.77 -1.42
C LEU A 466 11.67 -3.37 -1.28
N LYS A 467 12.94 -3.29 -0.86
CA LYS A 467 13.59 -2.01 -0.52
C LYS A 467 14.41 -1.45 -1.69
N PRO A 468 14.13 -0.22 -2.15
CA PRO A 468 14.75 0.37 -3.34
C PRO A 468 16.24 0.69 -3.15
N GLY A 469 16.91 1.03 -4.26
CA GLY A 469 18.34 1.35 -4.29
C GLY A 469 19.25 0.12 -4.43
N ALA A 470 18.68 -1.02 -4.81
CA ALA A 470 19.45 -2.20 -5.20
C ALA A 470 20.00 -2.03 -6.64
N ALA A 471 21.20 -2.55 -6.87
CA ALA A 471 21.81 -2.59 -8.20
C ALA A 471 21.48 -3.91 -8.92
N SER A 472 21.50 -3.90 -10.26
CA SER A 472 21.37 -5.08 -11.10
C SER A 472 22.28 -6.23 -10.64
N GLY A 473 21.76 -7.45 -10.53
CA GLY A 473 22.51 -8.61 -10.02
C GLY A 473 22.91 -8.53 -8.52
N ALA A 474 22.22 -7.71 -7.72
CA ALA A 474 22.28 -7.78 -6.26
C ALA A 474 21.62 -9.06 -5.71
N PHE A 475 20.56 -9.54 -6.38
CA PHE A 475 19.83 -10.77 -6.04
C PHE A 475 19.97 -11.80 -7.17
N ASP A 476 20.13 -13.08 -6.83
CA ASP A 476 20.06 -14.16 -7.82
C ASP A 476 18.60 -14.53 -8.15
N GLY A 477 17.67 -14.28 -7.23
CA GLY A 477 16.24 -14.47 -7.42
C GLY A 477 15.38 -13.72 -6.39
N ILE A 478 14.11 -13.50 -6.68
CA ILE A 478 13.09 -12.98 -5.75
C ILE A 478 11.79 -13.78 -5.97
N MET A 479 11.24 -14.31 -4.88
CA MET A 479 9.89 -14.86 -4.84
C MET A 479 9.12 -14.40 -3.59
N LEU A 480 7.83 -14.14 -3.76
CA LEU A 480 6.92 -13.85 -2.67
C LEU A 480 6.27 -15.10 -2.11
N ASN A 481 6.07 -15.15 -0.79
CA ASN A 481 5.10 -16.04 -0.16
C ASN A 481 3.76 -15.29 -0.03
N PRO A 482 2.68 -15.76 -0.70
CA PRO A 482 1.39 -15.08 -0.80
C PRO A 482 0.41 -15.49 0.31
N MET A 483 -0.82 -14.97 0.23
CA MET A 483 -1.94 -15.40 1.10
C MET A 483 -2.53 -16.73 0.61
N GLN A 484 -3.30 -17.40 1.47
CA GLN A 484 -4.08 -18.59 1.06
C GLN A 484 -5.18 -18.27 0.03
N GLN A 485 -5.60 -17.01 -0.07
CA GLN A 485 -6.42 -16.48 -1.15
C GLN A 485 -5.51 -16.16 -2.36
N SER A 486 -5.62 -16.95 -3.42
CA SER A 486 -4.80 -16.88 -4.63
C SER A 486 -4.98 -15.56 -5.38
N GLU A 487 -6.23 -15.20 -5.66
CA GLU A 487 -6.58 -14.09 -6.53
C GLU A 487 -6.20 -12.71 -5.94
N PRO A 488 -6.57 -12.33 -4.70
CA PRO A 488 -6.10 -11.07 -4.10
C PRO A 488 -4.58 -11.04 -3.86
N SER A 489 -3.90 -12.20 -3.82
CA SER A 489 -2.43 -12.24 -3.77
C SER A 489 -1.76 -11.74 -5.05
N LYS A 490 -2.47 -11.69 -6.19
CA LYS A 490 -1.98 -11.08 -7.44
C LYS A 490 -1.43 -9.66 -7.22
N VAL A 491 -2.01 -8.86 -6.30
CA VAL A 491 -1.51 -7.50 -5.97
C VAL A 491 -0.05 -7.53 -5.51
N GLY A 492 0.28 -8.42 -4.57
CA GLY A 492 1.66 -8.59 -4.12
C GLY A 492 2.55 -9.15 -5.23
N ILE A 493 2.08 -10.18 -5.94
CA ILE A 493 2.82 -10.87 -7.00
C ILE A 493 3.18 -9.89 -8.14
N PHE A 494 2.27 -9.00 -8.55
CA PHE A 494 2.52 -7.92 -9.51
C PHE A 494 3.71 -7.05 -9.10
N LEU A 495 3.74 -6.66 -7.82
CA LEU A 495 4.75 -5.76 -7.27
C LEU A 495 6.14 -6.40 -7.20
N ALA A 496 6.20 -7.73 -7.00
CA ALA A 496 7.46 -8.45 -7.17
C ALA A 496 7.84 -8.70 -8.64
N ALA A 497 6.87 -8.84 -9.55
CA ALA A 497 7.16 -8.92 -10.99
C ALA A 497 7.86 -7.63 -11.45
N ASP A 498 7.31 -6.47 -11.09
CA ASP A 498 7.87 -5.16 -11.40
C ASP A 498 9.28 -4.99 -10.80
N TYR A 499 9.39 -5.04 -9.47
CA TYR A 499 10.65 -4.85 -8.74
C TYR A 499 11.77 -5.83 -9.13
N SER A 500 11.45 -7.07 -9.51
CA SER A 500 12.47 -8.06 -9.87
C SER A 500 12.87 -8.04 -11.35
N TRP A 501 12.05 -7.45 -12.23
CA TRP A 501 12.48 -7.14 -13.59
C TRP A 501 13.33 -5.86 -13.62
N LYS A 502 12.88 -4.79 -12.94
CA LYS A 502 13.61 -3.52 -12.81
C LYS A 502 13.63 -3.10 -11.35
N LEU A 503 14.81 -3.12 -10.74
CA LEU A 503 14.96 -2.82 -9.31
C LEU A 503 14.65 -1.35 -9.03
N TRP A 504 13.62 -1.08 -8.22
CA TRP A 504 13.20 0.28 -7.87
C TRP A 504 14.35 1.08 -7.25
N GLN A 505 14.47 2.35 -7.63
CA GLN A 505 15.48 3.28 -7.09
C GLN A 505 14.90 4.23 -6.02
N THR A 506 13.59 4.39 -5.97
CA THR A 506 12.84 5.17 -4.98
C THR A 506 11.67 4.40 -4.37
N GLU A 507 11.16 4.85 -3.22
CA GLU A 507 9.91 4.32 -2.66
C GLU A 507 8.67 4.81 -3.44
N ASP A 508 8.81 5.84 -4.29
CA ASP A 508 7.74 6.35 -5.16
C ASP A 508 7.46 5.42 -6.36
N GLU A 509 8.48 4.77 -6.93
CA GLU A 509 8.29 3.74 -7.97
C GLU A 509 7.42 2.58 -7.44
N GLY A 510 7.76 2.04 -6.26
CA GLY A 510 6.98 1.00 -5.60
C GLY A 510 5.60 1.46 -5.11
N ARG A 511 5.41 2.76 -4.91
CA ARG A 511 4.10 3.37 -4.61
C ARG A 511 3.22 3.46 -5.85
N GLN A 512 3.76 3.98 -6.96
CA GLN A 512 3.09 4.06 -8.25
C GLN A 512 2.68 2.67 -8.76
N ALA A 513 3.60 1.70 -8.70
CA ALA A 513 3.33 0.31 -9.06
C ALA A 513 2.18 -0.29 -8.23
N TRP A 514 2.02 0.11 -6.96
CA TRP A 514 0.90 -0.34 -6.13
C TRP A 514 -0.41 0.30 -6.56
N GLU A 515 -0.42 1.62 -6.79
CA GLU A 515 -1.61 2.34 -7.25
C GLU A 515 -2.12 1.85 -8.61
N ASP A 516 -1.20 1.46 -9.50
CA ASP A 516 -1.49 0.95 -10.84
C ASP A 516 -1.84 -0.55 -10.87
N SER A 517 -1.37 -1.35 -9.91
CA SER A 517 -1.49 -2.82 -9.93
C SER A 517 -2.92 -3.33 -10.13
N PHE A 518 -3.92 -2.59 -9.63
CA PHE A 518 -5.30 -3.06 -9.57
C PHE A 518 -5.93 -3.26 -10.96
N SER A 519 -5.55 -2.49 -11.99
CA SER A 519 -6.05 -2.68 -13.36
C SER A 519 -5.49 -3.98 -13.98
N TYR A 520 -4.24 -4.30 -13.67
CA TYR A 520 -3.57 -5.54 -14.10
C TYR A 520 -4.05 -6.79 -13.35
N VAL A 521 -4.39 -6.63 -12.07
CA VAL A 521 -4.92 -7.70 -11.22
C VAL A 521 -6.38 -8.04 -11.57
N GLU A 522 -7.20 -7.03 -11.84
CA GLU A 522 -8.65 -7.15 -12.03
C GLU A 522 -9.04 -7.53 -13.47
N HIS A 523 -8.34 -7.01 -14.49
CA HIS A 523 -8.67 -7.29 -15.90
C HIS A 523 -7.44 -7.31 -16.84
N ASN A 524 -6.26 -7.71 -16.32
CA ASN A 524 -5.02 -7.97 -17.08
C ASN A 524 -4.51 -6.81 -17.97
N SER A 525 -4.88 -5.55 -17.66
CA SER A 525 -4.68 -4.42 -18.58
C SER A 525 -4.06 -3.19 -17.91
N PRO A 526 -3.22 -2.41 -18.62
CA PRO A 526 -2.73 -1.10 -18.15
C PRO A 526 -3.84 -0.06 -17.86
N VAL A 527 -5.04 -0.27 -18.41
CA VAL A 527 -6.08 0.76 -18.54
C VAL A 527 -7.26 0.51 -17.59
N SER A 528 -7.46 1.38 -16.60
CA SER A 528 -8.27 1.18 -15.39
C SER A 528 -9.82 1.29 -15.55
N THR A 529 -10.54 0.28 -15.08
CA THR A 529 -12.00 0.28 -14.84
C THR A 529 -12.43 1.10 -13.61
N PRO A 530 -13.75 1.41 -13.45
CA PRO A 530 -14.31 1.84 -12.17
C PRO A 530 -14.11 0.79 -11.05
N GLY A 531 -14.24 -0.50 -11.37
CA GLY A 531 -14.01 -1.62 -10.45
C GLY A 531 -12.60 -1.63 -9.85
N SER A 532 -11.56 -1.66 -10.67
CA SER A 532 -10.15 -1.64 -10.22
C SER A 532 -9.81 -0.38 -9.42
N ARG A 533 -10.32 0.79 -9.80
CA ARG A 533 -10.23 2.03 -8.98
C ARG A 533 -10.89 1.85 -7.61
N ALA A 534 -12.06 1.24 -7.54
CA ALA A 534 -12.78 1.01 -6.30
C ALA A 534 -12.10 -0.04 -5.40
N LEU A 535 -11.64 -1.16 -5.97
CA LEU A 535 -10.88 -2.19 -5.26
C LEU A 535 -9.59 -1.62 -4.65
N ARG A 536 -8.87 -0.76 -5.38
CA ARG A 536 -7.70 -0.03 -4.89
C ARG A 536 -8.04 0.86 -3.70
N ASP A 537 -9.08 1.69 -3.82
CA ASP A 537 -9.46 2.65 -2.77
C ASP A 537 -9.93 1.94 -1.48
N LEU A 538 -10.57 0.76 -1.57
CA LEU A 538 -10.79 -0.14 -0.43
C LEU A 538 -9.48 -0.75 0.09
N SER A 539 -8.60 -1.21 -0.80
CA SER A 539 -7.33 -1.87 -0.48
C SER A 539 -6.30 -0.95 0.19
N MET A 540 -6.43 0.38 0.06
CA MET A 540 -5.70 1.34 0.91
C MET A 540 -5.92 1.08 2.41
N ASN A 541 -7.07 0.51 2.75
CA ASN A 541 -7.53 0.23 4.11
C ASN A 541 -7.49 -1.29 4.42
N MET A 542 -6.70 -2.07 3.69
CA MET A 542 -6.49 -3.51 3.93
C MET A 542 -5.01 -3.85 3.70
N ARG A 543 -4.10 -3.27 4.50
CA ARG A 543 -2.64 -3.37 4.26
C ARG A 543 -1.86 -4.10 5.35
N ILE A 544 -2.40 -4.23 6.57
CA ILE A 544 -1.70 -4.87 7.71
C ILE A 544 -1.18 -6.27 7.35
N LEU A 545 0.08 -6.57 7.68
CA LEU A 545 0.66 -7.92 7.56
C LEU A 545 0.40 -8.80 8.79
N ASN A 546 0.42 -8.22 9.99
CA ASN A 546 0.23 -8.90 11.27
C ASN A 546 -0.58 -8.00 12.20
N ASP A 547 -1.55 -8.55 12.92
CA ASP A 547 -2.23 -7.80 13.98
C ASP A 547 -1.34 -7.60 15.21
N GLY A 548 -0.25 -8.36 15.34
CA GLY A 548 0.83 -8.11 16.29
C GLY A 548 0.44 -8.24 17.77
N GLY A 549 -0.76 -8.75 18.08
CA GLY A 549 -1.31 -8.72 19.43
C GLY A 549 -2.19 -7.50 19.73
N ILE A 550 -2.77 -6.84 18.71
CA ILE A 550 -3.88 -5.87 18.85
C ILE A 550 -5.10 -6.45 19.61
N ASP A 551 -5.17 -7.78 19.80
CA ASP A 551 -6.10 -8.43 20.76
C ASP A 551 -5.70 -8.32 22.25
N GLY A 552 -4.63 -7.57 22.56
CA GLY A 552 -4.18 -7.27 23.93
C GLY A 552 -3.22 -8.28 24.53
N ARG A 553 -2.52 -9.09 23.73
CA ARG A 553 -1.58 -10.14 24.20
C ARG A 553 -0.18 -9.66 24.56
N HIS A 554 0.19 -8.43 24.21
CA HIS A 554 1.47 -7.85 24.57
C HIS A 554 1.27 -6.57 25.39
N ASP A 555 1.77 -6.62 26.62
CA ASP A 555 1.77 -5.54 27.63
C ASP A 555 3.11 -4.77 27.65
N ASP A 556 3.97 -5.02 26.65
CA ASP A 556 5.30 -4.41 26.47
C ASP A 556 5.28 -3.39 25.32
N ALA A 557 5.25 -2.11 25.67
CA ALA A 557 5.23 -1.00 24.71
C ALA A 557 6.52 -0.84 23.89
N ASP A 558 7.67 -1.32 24.39
CA ASP A 558 8.94 -1.30 23.66
C ASP A 558 9.00 -2.44 22.63
N TYR A 559 8.42 -3.61 22.94
CA TYR A 559 8.22 -4.69 21.97
C TYR A 559 7.33 -4.23 20.80
N ASP A 560 6.21 -3.57 21.09
CA ASP A 560 5.32 -3.01 20.08
C ASP A 560 6.01 -1.90 19.27
N ALA A 561 6.69 -0.97 19.93
CA ALA A 561 7.41 0.11 19.25
C ALA A 561 8.48 -0.42 18.28
N ALA A 562 9.19 -1.49 18.67
CA ALA A 562 10.17 -2.16 17.80
C ALA A 562 9.53 -2.95 16.65
N ASN A 563 8.26 -3.37 16.75
CA ASN A 563 7.63 -4.27 15.78
C ASN A 563 6.50 -3.69 14.91
N LYS A 564 6.18 -2.40 15.03
CA LYS A 564 5.22 -1.66 14.17
C LYS A 564 5.44 -1.72 12.64
N TRP A 565 6.47 -2.40 12.15
CA TRP A 565 6.68 -2.72 10.73
C TRP A 565 5.51 -3.51 10.10
N TRP A 566 4.66 -4.16 10.89
CA TRP A 566 3.47 -4.88 10.41
C TRP A 566 2.31 -3.98 9.92
N ILE A 567 2.30 -2.68 10.27
CA ILE A 567 1.18 -1.77 10.00
C ILE A 567 1.07 -1.35 8.51
N ASN A 568 2.15 -1.49 7.73
CA ASN A 568 2.15 -1.36 6.26
C ASN A 568 1.52 -0.06 5.66
N GLN A 569 1.45 1.00 6.46
CA GLN A 569 0.84 2.28 6.06
C GLN A 569 -0.61 2.13 5.56
N GLU A 570 -1.40 1.31 6.26
CA GLU A 570 -2.86 1.28 6.11
C GLU A 570 -3.48 2.68 6.33
N SER A 571 -4.50 2.98 5.53
CA SER A 571 -5.27 4.23 5.54
C SER A 571 -4.47 5.51 5.23
N ILE A 572 -3.22 5.40 4.75
CA ILE A 572 -2.52 6.54 4.13
C ILE A 572 -2.91 6.60 2.64
N ASP A 573 -3.54 7.72 2.26
CA ASP A 573 -3.93 8.02 0.88
C ASP A 573 -2.79 8.71 0.13
N TYR A 574 -2.20 7.97 -0.80
CA TYR A 574 -1.13 8.45 -1.67
C TYR A 574 -1.66 9.22 -2.90
N THR A 575 -2.96 9.12 -3.18
CA THR A 575 -3.62 9.76 -4.33
C THR A 575 -3.98 11.22 -4.06
N GLY A 576 -3.72 11.71 -2.84
CA GLY A 576 -3.89 13.10 -2.43
C GLY A 576 -5.34 13.58 -2.33
N ARG A 577 -6.30 12.69 -2.05
CA ARG A 577 -7.73 13.01 -2.00
C ARG A 577 -8.22 13.31 -0.58
N ASP A 578 -7.91 12.45 0.39
CA ASP A 578 -8.15 12.67 1.84
C ASP A 578 -7.17 11.81 2.66
N ASP A 579 -6.41 12.37 3.61
CA ASP A 579 -5.66 11.53 4.56
C ASP A 579 -6.64 10.90 5.57
N VAL A 580 -7.09 9.69 5.25
CA VAL A 580 -8.01 8.89 6.07
C VAL A 580 -7.44 8.63 7.46
N ARG A 581 -6.12 8.47 7.60
CA ARG A 581 -5.46 8.14 8.86
C ARG A 581 -5.35 9.35 9.78
N GLU A 582 -4.99 10.53 9.26
CA GLU A 582 -4.99 11.77 10.04
C GLU A 582 -6.42 12.16 10.42
N ALA A 583 -7.35 12.21 9.45
CA ALA A 583 -8.71 12.70 9.68
C ALA A 583 -9.52 11.81 10.64
N LEU A 584 -9.53 10.48 10.44
CA LEU A 584 -10.23 9.58 11.35
C LEU A 584 -9.49 9.43 12.68
N GLY A 585 -8.15 9.48 12.69
CA GLY A 585 -7.36 9.44 13.92
C GLY A 585 -7.64 10.63 14.85
N ALA A 586 -7.67 11.84 14.29
CA ALA A 586 -8.00 13.07 15.01
C ALA A 586 -9.44 13.05 15.55
N LEU A 587 -10.42 12.62 14.75
CA LEU A 587 -11.79 12.44 15.22
C LEU A 587 -11.87 11.39 16.33
N LYS A 588 -11.21 10.24 16.19
CA LYS A 588 -11.22 9.18 17.21
C LYS A 588 -10.73 9.69 18.56
N THR A 589 -9.65 10.47 18.59
CA THR A 589 -9.15 11.11 19.82
C THR A 589 -10.21 12.01 20.48
N LYS A 590 -10.99 12.77 19.70
CA LYS A 590 -12.09 13.60 20.24
C LYS A 590 -13.27 12.77 20.73
N LEU A 591 -13.65 11.71 20.02
CA LEU A 591 -14.72 10.79 20.43
C LEU A 591 -14.37 10.06 21.74
N ASP A 592 -13.15 9.53 21.83
CA ASP A 592 -12.63 8.85 23.03
C ASP A 592 -12.58 9.81 24.24
N ALA A 593 -12.30 11.10 24.01
CA ALA A 593 -12.29 12.15 25.02
C ALA A 593 -13.67 12.78 25.29
N GLY A 594 -14.73 12.36 24.59
CA GLY A 594 -16.08 12.93 24.72
C GLY A 594 -16.28 14.35 24.17
N THR A 595 -15.30 14.89 23.43
CA THR A 595 -15.21 16.30 22.99
C THR A 595 -15.50 16.52 21.50
N ALA A 596 -15.99 15.51 20.79
CA ALA A 596 -16.28 15.62 19.36
C ALA A 596 -17.51 16.51 19.08
N THR A 597 -17.33 17.52 18.23
CA THR A 597 -18.39 18.43 17.79
C THR A 597 -19.02 17.98 16.47
N VAL A 598 -20.16 18.58 16.09
CA VAL A 598 -20.78 18.35 14.77
C VAL A 598 -19.79 18.55 13.61
N ALA A 599 -18.96 19.59 13.68
CA ALA A 599 -17.97 19.93 12.65
C ALA A 599 -16.79 18.93 12.57
N ASP A 600 -16.55 18.13 13.61
CA ASP A 600 -15.52 17.09 13.59
C ASP A 600 -15.96 15.85 12.80
N LEU A 601 -17.26 15.68 12.57
CA LEU A 601 -17.84 14.53 11.87
C LEU A 601 -17.82 14.69 10.34
N SER A 602 -17.67 15.90 9.82
CA SER A 602 -17.77 16.24 8.39
C SER A 602 -16.79 15.44 7.51
N SER A 603 -15.50 15.45 7.84
CA SER A 603 -14.49 14.70 7.08
C SER A 603 -14.67 13.19 7.21
N ALA A 604 -15.08 12.69 8.38
CA ALA A 604 -15.38 11.28 8.56
C ALA A 604 -16.58 10.84 7.71
N LYS A 605 -17.66 11.64 7.65
CA LYS A 605 -18.82 11.40 6.78
C LYS A 605 -18.39 11.27 5.31
N ARG A 606 -17.54 12.18 4.81
CA ARG A 606 -16.99 12.10 3.44
C ARG A 606 -16.20 10.81 3.22
N ILE A 607 -15.32 10.44 4.14
CA ILE A 607 -14.48 9.24 4.07
C ILE A 607 -15.33 7.96 4.06
N TYR A 608 -16.26 7.79 5.01
CA TYR A 608 -17.11 6.60 5.05
C TYR A 608 -18.04 6.51 3.83
N SER A 609 -18.57 7.62 3.34
CA SER A 609 -19.34 7.66 2.09
C SER A 609 -18.50 7.27 0.86
N ARG A 610 -17.24 7.72 0.75
CA ARG A 610 -16.32 7.29 -0.32
C ARG A 610 -16.06 5.78 -0.27
N LEU A 611 -15.89 5.20 0.92
CA LEU A 611 -15.67 3.76 1.10
C LEU A 611 -16.94 2.94 0.79
N ALA A 612 -18.12 3.41 1.19
CA ALA A 612 -19.41 2.82 0.82
C ALA A 612 -19.63 2.81 -0.70
N ALA A 613 -19.34 3.95 -1.35
CA ALA A 613 -19.42 4.07 -2.80
C ALA A 613 -18.43 3.13 -3.52
N ALA A 614 -17.22 2.93 -2.98
CA ALA A 614 -16.25 1.99 -3.53
C ALA A 614 -16.71 0.52 -3.39
N ALA A 615 -17.27 0.12 -2.24
CA ALA A 615 -17.85 -1.22 -2.06
C ALA A 615 -18.99 -1.50 -3.06
N LYS A 616 -19.95 -0.57 -3.15
CA LYS A 616 -21.05 -0.56 -4.13
C LYS A 616 -20.56 -0.63 -5.58
N THR A 617 -19.54 0.14 -5.95
CA THR A 617 -18.97 0.18 -7.31
C THR A 617 -18.27 -1.13 -7.65
N TYR A 618 -17.39 -1.65 -6.79
CA TYR A 618 -16.69 -2.91 -7.06
C TYR A 618 -17.64 -4.12 -7.08
N ARG A 619 -18.71 -4.09 -6.26
CA ARG A 619 -19.79 -5.09 -6.31
C ARG A 619 -20.57 -5.08 -7.63
N ALA A 620 -20.64 -3.94 -8.32
CA ALA A 620 -21.33 -3.80 -9.61
C ALA A 620 -20.40 -4.05 -10.82
N ASP A 621 -19.18 -3.51 -10.79
CA ASP A 621 -18.31 -3.30 -11.97
C ASP A 621 -16.96 -4.05 -11.88
N HIS A 622 -16.92 -5.26 -11.29
CA HIS A 622 -15.72 -6.12 -11.29
C HIS A 622 -15.59 -6.91 -12.61
N GLY A 623 -14.37 -7.07 -13.13
CA GLY A 623 -14.05 -7.81 -14.36
C GLY A 623 -13.52 -9.24 -14.16
N ASP A 624 -12.90 -9.58 -13.01
CA ASP A 624 -12.54 -10.97 -12.65
C ASP A 624 -13.45 -11.51 -11.54
N GLN A 625 -14.26 -12.51 -11.89
CA GLN A 625 -15.19 -13.18 -10.99
C GLN A 625 -14.48 -14.00 -9.89
N ASN A 626 -13.33 -14.61 -10.18
CA ASN A 626 -12.58 -15.41 -9.21
C ASN A 626 -12.00 -14.51 -8.11
N LEU A 627 -11.49 -13.34 -8.52
CA LEU A 627 -11.06 -12.30 -7.60
C LEU A 627 -12.22 -11.79 -6.75
N PHE A 628 -13.36 -11.47 -7.37
CA PHE A 628 -14.56 -11.05 -6.64
C PHE A 628 -15.01 -12.11 -5.63
N ASP A 629 -15.18 -13.38 -6.04
CA ASP A 629 -15.62 -14.49 -5.18
C ASP A 629 -14.70 -14.70 -3.96
N GLN A 630 -13.39 -14.43 -4.09
CA GLN A 630 -12.44 -14.55 -2.98
C GLN A 630 -12.40 -13.33 -2.04
N VAL A 631 -12.80 -12.14 -2.51
CA VAL A 631 -12.83 -10.91 -1.68
C VAL A 631 -14.23 -10.51 -1.22
N GLU A 632 -15.29 -11.11 -1.75
CA GLU A 632 -16.70 -10.77 -1.45
C GLU A 632 -17.01 -10.61 0.05
N PRO A 633 -16.53 -11.48 0.97
CA PRO A 633 -16.77 -11.31 2.40
C PRO A 633 -16.21 -10.00 2.97
N TRP A 634 -15.11 -9.48 2.40
CA TRP A 634 -14.59 -8.16 2.76
C TRP A 634 -15.38 -7.02 2.13
N ILE A 635 -15.96 -7.21 0.93
CA ILE A 635 -16.86 -6.24 0.31
C ILE A 635 -18.16 -6.12 1.12
N GLY A 636 -18.74 -7.24 1.56
CA GLY A 636 -19.89 -7.26 2.48
C GLY A 636 -19.58 -6.60 3.82
N PHE A 637 -18.39 -6.86 4.39
CA PHE A 637 -17.91 -6.12 5.56
C PHE A 637 -17.83 -4.61 5.28
N TRP A 638 -17.33 -4.18 4.11
CA TRP A 638 -17.23 -2.77 3.74
C TRP A 638 -18.59 -2.10 3.55
N ASP A 639 -19.57 -2.79 2.97
CA ASP A 639 -20.97 -2.32 2.86
C ASP A 639 -21.53 -2.03 4.27
N ASP A 640 -21.52 -3.03 5.17
CA ASP A 640 -22.13 -2.91 6.51
C ASP A 640 -21.36 -1.98 7.48
N ILE A 641 -20.02 -1.98 7.46
CA ILE A 641 -19.24 -1.15 8.40
C ILE A 641 -19.32 0.34 8.07
N THR A 642 -19.53 0.69 6.80
CA THR A 642 -19.69 2.08 6.36
C THR A 642 -21.12 2.59 6.59
N GLU A 643 -22.15 1.75 6.41
CA GLU A 643 -23.51 2.02 6.89
C GLU A 643 -23.49 2.32 8.40
N ALA A 644 -22.86 1.44 9.20
CA ALA A 644 -22.75 1.61 10.64
C ALA A 644 -22.11 2.93 11.04
N ALA A 645 -21.02 3.32 10.36
CA ALA A 645 -20.32 4.58 10.62
C ALA A 645 -21.19 5.80 10.33
N LEU A 646 -21.91 5.80 9.20
CA LEU A 646 -22.78 6.89 8.77
C LEU A 646 -24.00 7.04 9.68
N ASP A 647 -24.61 5.93 10.13
CA ASP A 647 -25.69 5.94 11.11
C ASP A 647 -25.24 6.43 12.50
N TYR A 648 -24.05 6.04 12.99
CA TYR A 648 -23.54 6.61 14.25
C TYR A 648 -23.20 8.10 14.12
N ILE A 649 -22.68 8.56 12.97
CA ILE A 649 -22.50 9.99 12.69
C ILE A 649 -23.85 10.73 12.71
N ALA A 650 -24.89 10.17 12.07
CA ALA A 650 -26.24 10.74 12.10
C ALA A 650 -26.81 10.78 13.53
N SER A 651 -26.57 9.74 14.33
CA SER A 651 -26.98 9.68 15.74
C SER A 651 -26.34 10.77 16.58
N ILE A 652 -25.01 10.94 16.49
CA ILE A 652 -24.28 11.98 17.24
C ILE A 652 -24.74 13.38 16.81
N ARG A 653 -24.92 13.63 15.50
CA ARG A 653 -25.46 14.90 15.01
C ARG A 653 -26.83 15.20 15.63
N ALA A 654 -27.75 14.24 15.58
CA ALA A 654 -29.10 14.41 16.12
C ALA A 654 -29.10 14.66 17.64
N SER A 655 -28.29 13.91 18.42
CA SER A 655 -28.12 14.14 19.86
C SER A 655 -27.58 15.55 20.15
N LEU A 656 -26.55 16.00 19.44
CA LEU A 656 -25.94 17.32 19.64
C LEU A 656 -26.86 18.48 19.21
N THR A 657 -27.87 18.23 18.36
CA THR A 657 -28.91 19.21 18.00
C THR A 657 -30.23 19.05 18.78
N GLY A 658 -30.32 18.08 19.70
CA GLY A 658 -31.51 17.86 20.55
C GLY A 658 -32.67 17.07 19.91
N ASP A 659 -32.44 16.31 18.84
CA ASP A 659 -33.42 15.35 18.30
C ASP A 659 -33.14 13.94 18.82
N GLU A 660 -33.58 13.69 20.06
CA GLU A 660 -33.46 12.39 20.74
C GLU A 660 -34.10 11.23 19.93
N THR A 661 -35.13 11.51 19.14
CA THR A 661 -35.84 10.46 18.39
C THR A 661 -35.03 10.03 17.16
N ALA A 662 -34.58 10.97 16.34
CA ALA A 662 -33.69 10.68 15.22
C ALA A 662 -32.36 10.08 15.71
N ALA A 663 -31.85 10.55 16.85
CA ALA A 663 -30.63 10.02 17.46
C ALA A 663 -30.76 8.54 17.85
N GLN A 664 -31.86 8.17 18.50
CA GLN A 664 -32.12 6.80 18.94
C GLN A 664 -32.43 5.86 17.76
N GLU A 665 -33.15 6.32 16.74
CA GLU A 665 -33.37 5.55 15.51
C GLU A 665 -32.05 5.26 14.78
N ALA A 666 -31.19 6.27 14.61
CA ALA A 666 -29.90 6.13 13.94
C ALA A 666 -28.93 5.23 14.72
N ALA A 667 -28.83 5.37 16.05
CA ALA A 667 -28.00 4.48 16.86
C ALA A 667 -28.44 3.01 16.79
N THR A 668 -29.75 2.76 16.61
CA THR A 668 -30.29 1.40 16.45
C THR A 668 -29.82 0.79 15.14
N LYS A 669 -29.98 1.51 14.02
CA LYS A 669 -29.49 1.06 12.70
C LYS A 669 -27.98 0.85 12.68
N GLY A 670 -27.20 1.78 13.23
CA GLY A 670 -25.76 1.65 13.32
C GLY A 670 -25.30 0.42 14.11
N GLN A 671 -26.05 0.05 15.16
CA GLN A 671 -25.82 -1.18 15.92
C GLN A 671 -26.27 -2.43 15.16
N GLU A 672 -27.33 -2.38 14.38
CA GLU A 672 -27.70 -3.49 13.48
C GLU A 672 -26.63 -3.69 12.40
N ALA A 673 -26.23 -2.65 11.68
CA ALA A 673 -25.19 -2.67 10.65
C ALA A 673 -23.83 -3.16 11.17
N LEU A 674 -23.34 -2.63 12.31
CA LEU A 674 -22.12 -3.11 12.97
C LEU A 674 -22.20 -4.57 13.42
N THR A 675 -23.41 -5.11 13.61
CA THR A 675 -23.61 -6.54 13.90
C THR A 675 -23.55 -7.37 12.62
N ARG A 676 -24.09 -6.85 11.50
CA ARG A 676 -24.06 -7.52 10.19
C ARG A 676 -22.65 -7.56 9.58
N SER A 677 -21.83 -6.51 9.78
CA SER A 677 -20.44 -6.47 9.26
C SER A 677 -19.59 -7.66 9.73
N ASP A 678 -19.81 -8.14 10.95
CA ASP A 678 -19.10 -9.32 11.50
C ASP A 678 -19.76 -10.67 11.10
N THR A 679 -20.80 -10.69 10.26
CA THR A 679 -21.45 -11.93 9.77
C THR A 679 -20.89 -12.46 8.44
N HIS A 680 -20.21 -11.62 7.66
CA HIS A 680 -19.50 -12.03 6.46
C HIS A 680 -18.30 -12.87 6.86
N THR A 681 -18.32 -14.18 6.59
CA THR A 681 -17.32 -15.11 7.14
C THR A 681 -16.64 -15.95 6.08
N ILE A 682 -15.34 -16.15 6.25
CA ILE A 682 -14.51 -17.05 5.45
C ILE A 682 -13.87 -18.10 6.36
N ALA A 683 -13.63 -19.30 5.83
CA ALA A 683 -13.01 -20.39 6.59
C ALA A 683 -11.52 -20.13 6.86
N ASP A 684 -11.08 -20.29 8.11
CA ASP A 684 -9.67 -20.45 8.44
C ASP A 684 -9.14 -21.84 8.01
N TYR A 685 -7.82 -22.00 8.04
CA TYR A 685 -7.12 -23.27 7.80
C TYR A 685 -7.72 -24.47 8.56
N TYR A 686 -8.23 -24.25 9.78
CA TYR A 686 -8.87 -25.26 10.62
C TYR A 686 -10.38 -25.45 10.34
N GLN A 687 -10.87 -24.94 9.20
CA GLN A 687 -12.27 -24.96 8.78
C GLN A 687 -13.23 -24.27 9.77
N LYS A 688 -12.75 -23.23 10.46
CA LYS A 688 -13.58 -22.36 11.31
C LYS A 688 -13.90 -21.08 10.53
N ASN A 689 -15.19 -20.83 10.30
CA ASN A 689 -15.63 -19.55 9.79
C ASN A 689 -15.27 -18.43 10.78
N LYS A 690 -14.50 -17.45 10.31
CA LYS A 690 -14.14 -16.21 11.03
C LYS A 690 -14.70 -15.00 10.27
N PRO A 691 -15.09 -13.91 10.93
CA PRO A 691 -15.50 -12.68 10.26
C PRO A 691 -14.37 -12.14 9.37
N ALA A 692 -14.70 -11.74 8.15
CA ALA A 692 -13.83 -10.93 7.31
C ALA A 692 -13.87 -9.48 7.83
N GLN A 693 -12.69 -8.88 8.01
CA GLN A 693 -12.57 -7.50 8.51
C GLN A 693 -11.44 -6.76 7.79
N GLY A 694 -11.61 -5.45 7.63
CA GLY A 694 -10.62 -4.50 7.10
C GLY A 694 -10.59 -3.21 7.91
N GLY A 695 -9.67 -2.31 7.56
CA GLY A 695 -9.52 -0.98 8.17
C GLY A 695 -9.19 -1.04 9.66
N LEU A 696 -8.42 -2.04 10.09
CA LEU A 696 -8.23 -2.38 11.49
C LEU A 696 -7.37 -1.35 12.24
N VAL A 697 -6.55 -0.54 11.54
CA VAL A 697 -5.69 0.48 12.19
C VAL A 697 -6.50 1.68 12.68
N VAL A 698 -7.45 2.17 11.89
CA VAL A 698 -8.12 3.46 12.15
C VAL A 698 -9.59 3.48 11.77
N VAL A 699 -9.99 2.88 10.65
CA VAL A 699 -11.38 2.94 10.16
C VAL A 699 -12.32 2.21 11.13
N ARG A 700 -12.17 0.89 11.30
CA ARG A 700 -12.99 0.09 12.21
C ARG A 700 -12.87 0.54 13.68
N PRO A 701 -11.68 0.89 14.22
CA PRO A 701 -11.57 1.48 15.55
C PRO A 701 -12.34 2.80 15.73
N THR A 702 -12.43 3.63 14.69
CA THR A 702 -13.18 4.89 14.75
C THR A 702 -14.70 4.65 14.74
N VAL A 703 -15.19 3.63 14.03
CA VAL A 703 -16.61 3.19 14.15
C VAL A 703 -16.95 2.72 15.56
N LEU A 704 -16.02 2.05 16.27
CA LEU A 704 -16.23 1.68 17.67
C LEU A 704 -16.29 2.90 18.61
N SER A 705 -15.45 3.91 18.40
CA SER A 705 -15.53 5.18 19.15
C SER A 705 -16.79 5.97 18.84
N LEU A 706 -17.23 6.01 17.56
CA LEU A 706 -18.50 6.61 17.14
C LEU A 706 -19.68 5.95 17.86
N LYS A 707 -19.74 4.61 17.88
CA LYS A 707 -20.72 3.84 18.66
C LYS A 707 -20.71 4.23 20.13
N SER A 708 -19.53 4.28 20.75
CA SER A 708 -19.39 4.55 22.18
C SER A 708 -19.93 5.94 22.52
N TYR A 709 -19.50 6.95 21.76
CA TYR A 709 -19.93 8.34 21.97
C TYR A 709 -21.43 8.55 21.72
N ALA A 710 -21.99 7.95 20.65
CA ALA A 710 -23.43 7.96 20.40
C ALA A 710 -24.24 7.35 21.57
N THR A 711 -23.72 6.26 22.15
CA THR A 711 -24.34 5.57 23.29
C THR A 711 -24.33 6.44 24.55
N THR A 712 -23.19 7.08 24.85
CA THR A 712 -23.03 8.01 25.97
C THR A 712 -23.98 9.20 25.85
N LEU A 713 -24.06 9.85 24.69
CA LEU A 713 -24.98 10.97 24.46
C LEU A 713 -26.46 10.57 24.65
N LEU A 714 -26.85 9.38 24.19
CA LEU A 714 -28.23 8.87 24.33
C LEU A 714 -28.62 8.45 25.75
N GLN A 715 -27.65 8.26 26.64
CA GLN A 715 -27.92 7.89 28.04
C GLN A 715 -28.15 9.11 28.94
N HIS A 716 -27.93 10.33 28.42
CA HIS A 716 -27.83 11.59 29.19
C HIS A 716 -26.77 11.57 30.30
N ASP A 717 -25.96 10.52 30.38
CA ASP A 717 -24.63 10.52 30.98
C ASP A 717 -23.71 11.39 30.10
N THR A 718 -23.95 12.71 30.07
CA THR A 718 -22.92 13.67 29.65
C THR A 718 -21.66 13.34 30.44
N PRO A 719 -20.50 13.13 29.80
CA PRO A 719 -19.24 13.05 30.53
C PRO A 719 -19.13 14.31 31.37
N ALA A 720 -19.19 14.17 32.69
CA ALA A 720 -18.91 15.27 33.58
C ALA A 720 -17.52 15.82 33.22
N PRO A 721 -17.34 17.14 33.06
CA PRO A 721 -16.06 17.70 32.64
C PRO A 721 -14.97 17.19 33.58
N ALA A 722 -14.05 16.40 33.02
CA ALA A 722 -13.30 15.45 33.82
C ALA A 722 -12.46 16.18 34.90
N PRO A 723 -12.45 15.69 36.16
CA PRO A 723 -11.66 16.30 37.24
C PRO A 723 -10.13 16.20 37.05
N SER A 724 -9.67 15.79 35.85
CA SER A 724 -8.27 15.79 35.40
C SER A 724 -7.56 17.15 35.40
N GLU A 725 -8.28 18.26 35.61
CA GLU A 725 -7.69 19.59 35.84
C GLU A 725 -7.36 19.88 37.33
N ALA A 726 -7.64 18.95 38.24
CA ALA A 726 -7.24 19.03 39.63
C ALA A 726 -5.82 18.49 39.86
N THR A 727 -5.11 19.09 40.82
CA THR A 727 -3.78 18.65 41.25
C THR A 727 -3.75 18.41 42.75
N LEU A 728 -3.33 17.21 43.16
CA LEU A 728 -3.19 16.84 44.57
C LEU A 728 -1.75 17.08 45.05
N THR A 729 -1.64 17.64 46.25
CA THR A 729 -0.36 17.84 46.97
C THR A 729 -0.51 17.43 48.44
N THR A 730 0.58 16.96 49.06
CA THR A 730 0.58 16.54 50.48
C THR A 730 1.69 17.25 51.26
N SER A 731 1.51 17.34 52.58
CA SER A 731 2.56 17.75 53.54
C SER A 731 2.57 16.80 54.72
N ASP A 732 3.77 16.39 55.15
CA ASP A 732 4.01 15.51 56.31
C ASP A 732 3.28 14.15 56.25
N VAL A 733 2.83 13.76 55.05
CA VAL A 733 2.18 12.49 54.72
C VAL A 733 2.47 12.13 53.26
N HIS A 734 2.68 10.85 52.97
CA HIS A 734 3.06 10.33 51.66
C HIS A 734 2.40 8.96 51.40
N ALA A 735 2.51 8.46 50.16
CA ALA A 735 2.01 7.14 49.76
C ALA A 735 2.61 6.00 50.62
N ALA A 736 1.81 5.01 51.00
CA ALA A 736 2.28 3.85 51.76
C ALA A 736 3.15 2.93 50.88
N TYR A 737 4.46 2.83 51.18
CA TYR A 737 5.51 2.21 50.36
C TYR A 737 5.37 0.70 50.01
N TRP A 738 4.26 0.06 50.38
CA TRP A 738 4.05 -1.39 50.27
C TRP A 738 2.67 -1.79 49.72
N ASN A 739 2.00 -0.89 48.99
CA ASN A 739 0.67 -1.15 48.43
C ASN A 739 0.52 -0.75 46.95
N ALA A 740 -0.57 -1.22 46.31
CA ALA A 740 -0.95 -0.86 44.94
C ALA A 740 -1.79 0.43 44.87
N HIS A 741 -2.53 0.76 45.93
CA HIS A 741 -3.40 1.94 46.02
C HIS A 741 -2.60 3.19 46.42
N VAL A 742 -1.67 3.58 45.54
CA VAL A 742 -0.64 4.61 45.77
C VAL A 742 -0.62 5.71 44.70
N ASP A 743 -1.54 5.73 43.74
CA ASP A 743 -1.71 6.85 42.82
C ASP A 743 -2.54 7.96 43.51
N PRO A 744 -2.02 9.18 43.70
CA PRO A 744 -2.78 10.30 44.26
C PRO A 744 -3.96 10.76 43.40
N LYS A 745 -4.06 10.34 42.12
CA LYS A 745 -5.24 10.60 41.27
C LYS A 745 -6.51 9.93 41.80
N ALA A 746 -6.40 8.87 42.59
CA ALA A 746 -7.51 8.14 43.22
C ALA A 746 -8.21 8.92 44.37
N VAL A 747 -8.08 10.25 44.37
CA VAL A 747 -8.78 11.21 45.24
C VAL A 747 -9.57 12.22 44.38
N THR A 748 -9.36 12.21 43.06
CA THR A 748 -9.86 13.20 42.10
C THR A 748 -10.17 12.57 40.73
N ASP A 749 -10.42 11.26 40.65
CA ASP A 749 -10.84 10.54 39.44
C ASP A 749 -12.39 10.49 39.31
N GLY A 750 -13.10 10.61 40.44
CA GLY A 750 -14.56 10.57 40.53
C GLY A 750 -15.13 9.20 40.93
N ASP A 751 -14.28 8.22 41.26
CA ASP A 751 -14.70 6.88 41.68
C ASP A 751 -14.58 6.74 43.21
N ASP A 752 -15.71 6.79 43.93
CA ASP A 752 -15.74 6.59 45.39
C ASP A 752 -15.21 5.21 45.86
N THR A 753 -14.85 4.29 44.95
CA THR A 753 -14.29 2.97 45.26
C THR A 753 -12.76 2.89 45.12
N THR A 754 -12.12 3.82 44.41
CA THR A 754 -10.66 3.96 44.41
C THR A 754 -10.21 4.75 45.65
N PHE A 755 -8.93 4.63 46.04
CA PHE A 755 -8.38 5.41 47.15
C PHE A 755 -6.87 5.58 47.05
N PHE A 756 -6.38 6.65 47.65
CA PHE A 756 -4.97 6.89 47.94
C PHE A 756 -4.67 6.52 49.40
N TRP A 757 -3.77 5.56 49.64
CA TRP A 757 -3.42 5.07 50.98
C TRP A 757 -2.09 5.67 51.46
N MET A 758 -2.13 6.35 52.60
CA MET A 758 -1.07 7.26 53.04
C MET A 758 -0.61 7.03 54.49
N GLN A 759 0.63 7.43 54.79
CA GLN A 759 1.23 7.44 56.13
C GLN A 759 2.23 8.61 56.27
N SER A 760 2.62 8.94 57.50
CA SER A 760 3.71 9.90 57.79
C SER A 760 5.07 9.20 57.94
N ASP A 761 6.18 9.94 57.76
CA ASP A 761 7.55 9.44 57.90
C ASP A 761 7.87 8.82 59.28
N SER A 762 7.09 9.16 60.32
CA SER A 762 7.33 8.68 61.69
C SER A 762 6.76 7.28 62.00
N GLY A 763 6.17 6.60 61.01
CA GLY A 763 5.78 5.18 61.09
C GLY A 763 4.29 4.93 60.81
N ASP A 764 3.71 3.93 61.49
CA ASP A 764 2.31 3.49 61.31
C ASP A 764 1.29 4.49 61.89
N CYS A 765 1.24 5.67 61.27
CA CYS A 765 0.51 6.82 61.76
C CYS A 765 0.35 7.92 60.70
N VAL A 766 -0.56 8.86 60.98
CA VAL A 766 -0.60 10.21 60.41
C VAL A 766 -0.27 11.21 61.51
N ASP A 767 0.70 12.09 61.28
CA ASP A 767 1.14 13.09 62.27
C ASP A 767 0.20 14.30 62.39
N ALA A 768 0.27 14.97 63.55
CA ALA A 768 -0.46 16.21 63.78
C ALA A 768 0.16 17.33 62.92
N GLY A 769 -0.66 17.95 62.07
CA GLY A 769 -0.24 18.93 61.07
C GLY A 769 -0.12 18.37 59.65
N ALA A 770 -0.23 17.05 59.46
CA ALA A 770 -0.23 16.44 58.13
C ALA A 770 -1.44 16.91 57.29
N THR A 771 -1.23 17.16 56.00
CA THR A 771 -2.26 17.73 55.11
C THR A 771 -2.32 17.05 53.75
N VAL A 772 -3.53 16.99 53.19
CA VAL A 772 -3.78 16.75 51.76
C VAL A 772 -4.49 17.97 51.20
N THR A 773 -4.04 18.48 50.05
CA THR A 773 -4.60 19.65 49.37
C THR A 773 -4.85 19.36 47.89
N VAL A 774 -6.10 19.51 47.44
CA VAL A 774 -6.51 19.45 46.04
C VAL A 774 -6.66 20.87 45.51
N THR A 775 -6.00 21.20 44.40
CA THR A 775 -6.00 22.54 43.77
C THR A 775 -6.50 22.46 42.34
N TYR A 776 -7.47 23.30 41.98
CA TYR A 776 -8.13 23.29 40.66
C TYR A 776 -7.43 24.26 39.70
N ALA A 777 -7.32 23.91 38.41
CA ALA A 777 -6.78 24.82 37.39
C ALA A 777 -7.64 26.09 37.23
N ALA A 778 -8.96 25.94 37.25
CA ALA A 778 -9.94 27.02 37.21
C ALA A 778 -10.66 27.19 38.57
N PRO A 779 -10.83 28.42 39.10
CA PRO A 779 -11.62 28.65 40.31
C PRO A 779 -13.13 28.71 40.01
N PHE A 780 -13.93 27.86 40.65
CA PHE A 780 -15.38 27.76 40.46
C PHE A 780 -16.17 28.06 41.75
N ARG A 781 -17.50 28.22 41.67
CA ARG A 781 -18.34 28.51 42.87
C ARG A 781 -18.78 27.21 43.54
N SER A 782 -18.55 27.11 44.85
CA SER A 782 -19.01 26.00 45.68
C SER A 782 -19.62 26.50 46.98
N ASP A 783 -20.70 25.88 47.42
CA ASP A 783 -21.26 25.98 48.78
C ASP A 783 -21.03 24.70 49.59
N THR A 784 -20.33 23.71 49.04
CA THR A 784 -20.35 22.34 49.58
C THR A 784 -19.00 21.67 49.35
N ILE A 785 -18.27 21.40 50.42
CA ILE A 785 -17.03 20.60 50.36
C ILE A 785 -17.35 19.16 50.72
N ARG A 786 -16.93 18.21 49.89
CA ARG A 786 -17.11 16.76 50.06
C ARG A 786 -15.77 16.11 50.45
N PHE A 787 -15.85 15.13 51.33
CA PHE A 787 -14.71 14.43 51.87
C PHE A 787 -15.09 12.97 52.11
N VAL A 788 -14.38 12.03 51.48
CA VAL A 788 -14.64 10.59 51.63
C VAL A 788 -13.36 9.89 52.07
N GLN A 789 -13.42 9.23 53.23
CA GLN A 789 -12.32 8.43 53.79
C GLN A 789 -12.84 7.08 54.27
N ALA A 790 -11.96 6.18 54.71
CA ALA A 790 -12.41 4.95 55.38
C ALA A 790 -13.26 5.24 56.63
N ALA A 791 -14.11 4.30 57.04
CA ALA A 791 -14.92 4.45 58.25
C ALA A 791 -14.06 4.72 59.52
N PRO A 792 -14.53 5.48 60.54
CA PRO A 792 -13.70 5.93 61.68
C PRO A 792 -13.00 4.81 62.47
N ASN A 793 -13.54 3.58 62.45
CA ASN A 793 -12.91 2.41 63.06
C ASN A 793 -11.73 1.84 62.24
N LEU A 794 -11.65 2.12 60.94
CA LEU A 794 -10.61 1.71 59.97
C LEU A 794 -9.53 2.82 59.80
N ASP A 795 -8.76 2.78 58.72
CA ASP A 795 -7.65 3.69 58.40
C ASP A 795 -8.13 5.10 58.01
N ALA A 796 -8.52 5.85 59.03
CA ALA A 796 -9.21 7.13 58.94
C ALA A 796 -8.70 8.10 60.01
N ILE A 797 -8.68 9.40 59.70
CA ILE A 797 -8.46 10.44 60.71
C ILE A 797 -9.77 10.78 61.43
N VAL A 798 -9.70 10.97 62.74
CA VAL A 798 -10.86 11.25 63.62
C VAL A 798 -10.68 12.51 64.48
N ASN A 799 -9.69 13.33 64.11
CA ASN A 799 -9.43 14.67 64.63
C ASN A 799 -8.78 15.47 63.48
N GLY A 800 -9.53 16.34 62.82
CA GLY A 800 -9.05 17.11 61.67
C GLY A 800 -9.82 18.40 61.45
N THR A 801 -9.41 19.17 60.44
CA THR A 801 -10.07 20.39 59.98
C THR A 801 -10.13 20.37 58.45
N VAL A 802 -11.28 20.76 57.88
CA VAL A 802 -11.44 20.96 56.44
C VAL A 802 -11.46 22.46 56.15
N GLU A 803 -10.69 22.88 55.15
CA GLU A 803 -10.51 24.26 54.74
C GLU A 803 -10.63 24.37 53.21
N TYR A 804 -11.05 25.54 52.72
CA TYR A 804 -11.04 25.89 51.31
C TYR A 804 -10.27 27.19 51.09
N GLN A 805 -9.68 27.36 49.92
CA GLN A 805 -9.01 28.60 49.52
C GLN A 805 -9.94 29.47 48.68
N THR A 806 -10.13 30.73 49.07
CA THR A 806 -10.92 31.71 48.31
C THR A 806 -10.18 32.25 47.09
N ALA A 807 -10.90 32.92 46.18
CA ALA A 807 -10.33 33.55 44.98
C ALA A 807 -9.13 34.49 45.23
N ASP A 808 -9.05 35.14 46.39
CA ASP A 808 -7.93 36.02 46.78
C ASP A 808 -6.70 35.26 47.35
N GLY A 809 -6.81 33.95 47.55
CA GLY A 809 -5.76 33.09 48.12
C GLY A 809 -5.88 32.85 49.63
N SER A 810 -6.86 33.45 50.32
CA SER A 810 -7.08 33.24 51.76
C SER A 810 -7.62 31.83 52.06
N TRP A 811 -7.15 31.19 53.12
CA TRP A 811 -7.71 29.92 53.61
C TRP A 811 -8.85 30.19 54.60
N VAL A 812 -9.98 29.52 54.41
CA VAL A 812 -11.19 29.63 55.25
C VAL A 812 -11.64 28.23 55.65
N LYS A 813 -12.02 28.07 56.91
CA LYS A 813 -12.47 26.78 57.47
C LYS A 813 -13.89 26.43 57.00
N ALA A 814 -14.06 25.24 56.43
CA ALA A 814 -15.35 24.64 56.11
C ALA A 814 -15.95 23.89 57.32
N GLY A 815 -15.13 23.15 58.06
CA GLY A 815 -15.59 22.34 59.21
C GLY A 815 -14.45 21.66 59.97
N ASP A 816 -14.84 20.85 60.96
CA ASP A 816 -13.95 19.95 61.70
C ASP A 816 -14.26 18.49 61.34
N ILE A 817 -13.27 17.60 61.50
CA ILE A 817 -13.44 16.15 61.41
C ILE A 817 -13.27 15.56 62.81
N ASP A 818 -14.31 14.89 63.28
CA ASP A 818 -14.31 14.05 64.49
C ASP A 818 -14.77 12.62 64.15
N ALA A 819 -15.06 11.82 65.18
CA ALA A 819 -15.52 10.44 65.01
C ALA A 819 -17.00 10.31 64.55
N ASP A 820 -17.79 11.39 64.59
CA ASP A 820 -19.22 11.42 64.31
C ASP A 820 -19.56 12.26 63.04
N THR A 821 -18.55 12.85 62.39
CA THR A 821 -18.66 13.75 61.21
C THR A 821 -19.19 13.08 59.93
N THR A 822 -19.44 11.78 59.96
CA THR A 822 -19.83 10.96 58.79
C THR A 822 -21.35 10.84 58.70
N THR A 823 -21.94 11.23 57.56
CA THR A 823 -23.40 11.16 57.38
C THR A 823 -23.87 9.88 56.70
N GLU A 824 -23.12 9.36 55.72
CA GLU A 824 -23.56 8.24 54.87
C GLU A 824 -22.41 7.25 54.55
N ASP A 825 -22.76 6.00 54.23
CA ASP A 825 -21.83 4.96 53.77
C ASP A 825 -21.73 4.96 52.25
N VAL A 826 -20.51 4.76 51.70
CA VAL A 826 -20.34 4.61 50.24
C VAL A 826 -20.97 3.29 49.76
N PRO A 827 -21.85 3.29 48.74
CA PRO A 827 -22.45 2.08 48.20
C PRO A 827 -21.43 1.07 47.68
N GLY A 828 -21.70 -0.23 47.87
CA GLY A 828 -20.85 -1.33 47.39
C GLY A 828 -19.62 -1.63 48.26
N LEU A 829 -19.04 -0.62 48.94
CA LEU A 829 -17.87 -0.80 49.80
C LEU A 829 -18.24 -1.44 51.15
N THR A 830 -17.50 -2.47 51.55
CA THR A 830 -17.73 -3.21 52.81
C THR A 830 -16.42 -3.71 53.43
N GLY A 831 -16.48 -4.19 54.67
CA GLY A 831 -15.32 -4.79 55.35
C GLY A 831 -14.21 -3.78 55.64
N ASN A 832 -12.99 -4.08 55.18
CA ASN A 832 -11.79 -3.25 55.41
C ASN A 832 -11.68 -2.06 54.45
N ASP A 833 -12.55 -2.00 53.44
CA ASP A 833 -12.56 -0.98 52.40
C ASP A 833 -13.84 -0.13 52.47
N ARG A 834 -14.65 -0.28 53.53
CA ARG A 834 -15.82 0.54 53.83
C ARG A 834 -15.41 2.02 53.99
N ALA A 835 -15.81 2.85 53.03
CA ALA A 835 -15.67 4.29 53.10
C ALA A 835 -16.96 4.99 53.53
N VAL A 836 -16.83 6.23 53.99
CA VAL A 836 -17.88 7.07 54.58
C VAL A 836 -17.79 8.48 54.03
N ILE A 837 -18.95 9.07 53.76
CA ILE A 837 -19.09 10.41 53.17
C ILE A 837 -19.31 11.43 54.29
N ALA A 838 -18.57 12.53 54.22
CA ALA A 838 -18.78 13.75 54.99
C ALA A 838 -18.96 14.94 54.05
N THR A 839 -19.87 15.85 54.41
CA THR A 839 -20.27 16.97 53.56
C THR A 839 -20.34 18.25 54.40
N PHE A 840 -19.56 19.26 54.02
CA PHE A 840 -19.42 20.53 54.73
C PHE A 840 -20.07 21.66 53.92
N THR A 841 -21.34 21.95 54.22
CA THR A 841 -22.07 23.08 53.64
C THR A 841 -21.54 24.41 54.19
N LEU A 842 -21.02 25.25 53.29
CA LEU A 842 -20.55 26.59 53.54
C LEU A 842 -21.72 27.57 53.73
N PRO A 843 -21.55 28.71 54.43
CA PRO A 843 -22.65 29.65 54.69
C PRO A 843 -23.28 30.32 53.44
N SER A 844 -22.59 30.25 52.30
CA SER A 844 -23.03 30.75 51.00
C SER A 844 -22.06 30.24 49.91
N ALA A 845 -22.52 30.05 48.67
CA ALA A 845 -21.64 29.64 47.57
C ALA A 845 -20.58 30.71 47.24
N VAL A 846 -19.30 30.32 47.31
CA VAL A 846 -18.10 31.15 47.21
C VAL A 846 -17.14 30.57 46.16
N THR A 847 -16.30 31.42 45.56
CA THR A 847 -15.29 30.95 44.59
C THR A 847 -14.15 30.24 45.30
N VAL A 848 -14.01 28.94 45.06
CA VAL A 848 -12.98 28.05 45.62
C VAL A 848 -11.85 27.85 44.60
N LYS A 849 -10.60 27.87 45.09
CA LYS A 849 -9.37 27.56 44.33
C LYS A 849 -8.76 26.23 44.68
N ALA A 850 -8.88 25.83 45.95
CA ALA A 850 -8.34 24.60 46.49
C ALA A 850 -9.13 24.16 47.73
N VAL A 851 -9.06 22.88 48.05
CA VAL A 851 -9.58 22.29 49.29
C VAL A 851 -8.44 21.61 50.02
N ARG A 852 -8.36 21.76 51.34
CA ARG A 852 -7.38 21.11 52.21
C ARG A 852 -8.04 20.39 53.38
N VAL A 853 -7.55 19.19 53.68
CA VAL A 853 -7.80 18.51 54.96
C VAL A 853 -6.50 18.49 55.75
N THR A 854 -6.58 18.88 57.03
CA THR A 854 -5.47 18.87 57.99
C THR A 854 -5.79 17.93 59.15
N ASN A 855 -4.96 16.93 59.41
CA ASN A 855 -5.07 16.08 60.60
C ASN A 855 -4.54 16.83 61.85
N THR A 856 -5.37 17.04 62.87
CA THR A 856 -5.04 17.95 64.00
C THR A 856 -4.42 17.26 65.21
N THR A 857 -4.48 15.93 65.30
CA THR A 857 -3.77 15.15 66.34
C THR A 857 -3.17 13.86 65.76
N LYS A 858 -2.05 13.37 66.29
CA LYS A 858 -1.39 12.16 65.76
C LYS A 858 -2.33 10.95 65.84
N THR A 859 -2.68 10.41 64.68
CA THR A 859 -3.54 9.23 64.54
C THR A 859 -2.64 8.01 64.31
N ASN A 860 -2.65 7.02 65.19
CA ASN A 860 -1.81 5.81 65.07
C ASN A 860 -2.46 4.75 64.16
N LYS A 861 -2.73 5.14 62.92
CA LYS A 861 -3.19 4.33 61.78
C LYS A 861 -2.65 4.94 60.48
N TRP A 862 -2.65 4.20 59.38
CA TRP A 862 -2.56 4.80 58.05
C TRP A 862 -3.89 5.48 57.68
N TRP A 863 -3.96 6.18 56.55
CA TRP A 863 -5.15 6.92 56.11
C TRP A 863 -5.50 6.60 54.66
N LYS A 864 -6.70 6.06 54.42
CA LYS A 864 -7.29 5.92 53.08
C LYS A 864 -8.18 7.12 52.79
N LEU A 865 -7.85 7.84 51.73
CA LEU A 865 -8.65 8.95 51.20
C LEU A 865 -9.20 8.54 49.82
N TYR A 866 -10.51 8.64 49.65
CA TYR A 866 -11.24 8.21 48.45
C TYR A 866 -11.67 9.42 47.60
N ASP A 867 -12.10 10.52 48.23
CA ASP A 867 -12.40 11.80 47.54
C ASP A 867 -12.09 13.00 48.44
N LEU A 868 -11.63 14.08 47.82
CA LEU A 868 -11.57 15.42 48.40
C LEU A 868 -11.92 16.48 47.34
N SER A 869 -13.19 16.85 47.26
CA SER A 869 -13.72 17.74 46.23
C SER A 869 -14.49 18.94 46.82
N ALA A 870 -14.43 20.07 46.12
CA ALA A 870 -15.48 21.09 46.23
C ALA A 870 -16.55 20.74 45.20
N VAL A 871 -17.79 20.57 45.65
CA VAL A 871 -18.94 20.32 44.76
C VAL A 871 -19.36 21.67 44.17
N GLU A 872 -19.50 21.76 42.85
CA GLU A 872 -19.94 23.01 42.21
C GLU A 872 -21.39 23.34 42.62
N SER A 873 -21.63 24.60 42.98
CA SER A 873 -22.92 25.06 43.47
C SER A 873 -23.87 25.37 42.31
N ALA A 874 -24.90 24.56 42.16
CA ALA A 874 -26.08 24.83 41.35
C ALA A 874 -26.97 25.95 41.93
N THR A 875 -26.40 26.93 42.64
CA THR A 875 -27.11 28.13 43.13
C THR A 875 -26.49 29.40 42.51
N PRO A 876 -26.76 29.70 41.24
CA PRO A 876 -26.36 30.97 40.63
C PRO A 876 -27.07 32.15 41.33
N GLY A 877 -26.44 33.32 41.23
CA GLY A 877 -27.18 34.58 41.45
C GLY A 877 -28.01 34.92 40.20
N PRO A 878 -28.86 35.96 40.25
CA PRO A 878 -29.50 36.48 39.04
C PRO A 878 -28.42 37.01 38.07
N VAL A 879 -28.18 36.27 36.99
CA VAL A 879 -27.22 36.57 35.92
C VAL A 879 -27.86 37.38 34.79
N ASP A 880 -27.09 38.24 34.11
CA ASP A 880 -27.63 39.13 33.07
C ASP A 880 -27.69 38.44 31.69
N LYS A 881 -28.86 37.88 31.38
CA LYS A 881 -29.12 37.20 30.09
C LYS A 881 -29.42 38.17 28.93
N THR A 882 -29.17 39.48 29.06
CA THR A 882 -29.53 40.46 28.00
C THR A 882 -28.81 40.19 26.68
N GLU A 883 -27.49 40.00 26.70
CA GLU A 883 -26.72 39.69 25.49
C GLU A 883 -26.96 38.26 24.97
N LEU A 884 -27.29 37.28 25.85
CA LEU A 884 -27.70 35.94 25.43
C LEU A 884 -29.01 35.96 24.63
N ASN A 885 -30.06 36.60 25.16
CA ASN A 885 -31.35 36.70 24.49
C ASN A 885 -31.26 37.50 23.18
N LYS A 886 -30.36 38.49 23.12
CA LYS A 886 -30.04 39.22 21.89
C LYS A 886 -29.31 38.33 20.87
N ALA A 887 -28.27 37.60 21.28
CA ALA A 887 -27.55 36.68 20.39
C ALA A 887 -28.47 35.58 19.83
N ILE A 888 -29.39 35.04 20.65
CA ILE A 888 -30.44 34.11 20.19
C ILE A 888 -31.31 34.78 19.11
N ALA A 889 -31.83 35.99 19.37
CA ALA A 889 -32.70 36.69 18.42
C ALA A 889 -31.98 37.10 17.11
N ASP A 890 -30.70 37.50 17.20
CA ASP A 890 -29.86 37.83 16.04
C ASP A 890 -29.53 36.56 15.21
N ALA A 891 -29.32 35.41 15.87
CA ALA A 891 -29.12 34.11 15.22
C ALA A 891 -30.40 33.53 14.61
N GLU A 892 -31.54 33.61 15.29
CA GLU A 892 -32.87 33.20 14.79
C GLU A 892 -33.35 34.04 13.59
N ALA A 893 -32.72 35.19 13.32
CA ALA A 893 -32.99 36.04 12.18
C ALA A 893 -32.15 35.71 10.91
N ILE A 894 -31.23 34.75 10.97
CA ILE A 894 -30.39 34.36 9.82
C ILE A 894 -31.14 33.45 8.86
N ASP A 895 -31.07 33.77 7.56
CA ASP A 895 -31.47 32.86 6.50
C ASP A 895 -30.37 31.83 6.23
N VAL A 896 -30.52 30.65 6.84
CA VAL A 896 -29.61 29.50 6.67
C VAL A 896 -29.96 28.62 5.46
N SER A 897 -30.91 29.02 4.59
CA SER A 897 -31.38 28.12 3.52
C SER A 897 -30.33 27.79 2.44
N GLY A 898 -29.29 28.64 2.33
CA GLY A 898 -28.15 28.43 1.43
C GLY A 898 -26.90 27.85 2.11
N TRP A 899 -26.97 27.45 3.37
CA TRP A 899 -25.83 26.91 4.12
C TRP A 899 -25.69 25.39 4.01
N THR A 900 -24.51 24.88 4.34
CA THR A 900 -24.28 23.44 4.53
C THR A 900 -25.08 22.91 5.72
N ASP A 901 -25.57 21.66 5.62
CA ASP A 901 -26.32 21.02 6.70
C ASP A 901 -25.47 20.89 7.99
N ASP A 902 -24.14 20.79 7.87
CA ASP A 902 -23.16 20.89 8.95
C ASP A 902 -23.14 22.25 9.66
N THR A 903 -22.94 23.36 8.93
CA THR A 903 -22.84 24.68 9.58
C THR A 903 -24.18 25.17 10.10
N LYS A 904 -25.28 24.78 9.43
CA LYS A 904 -26.62 24.91 9.99
C LYS A 904 -26.78 24.13 11.30
N ALA A 905 -26.39 22.85 11.34
CA ALA A 905 -26.50 22.03 12.56
C ALA A 905 -25.63 22.57 13.72
N VAL A 906 -24.49 23.21 13.43
CA VAL A 906 -23.70 23.95 14.44
C VAL A 906 -24.47 25.15 15.00
N LEU A 907 -25.20 25.90 14.17
CA LEU A 907 -26.07 26.99 14.64
C LEU A 907 -27.28 26.46 15.42
N ASP A 908 -27.93 25.40 14.95
CA ASP A 908 -29.08 24.78 15.64
C ASP A 908 -28.68 24.23 17.02
N ALA A 909 -27.50 23.62 17.15
CA ALA A 909 -26.93 23.16 18.43
C ALA A 909 -26.60 24.33 19.37
N ALA A 910 -25.94 25.38 18.87
CA ALA A 910 -25.65 26.59 19.66
C ALA A 910 -26.95 27.29 20.12
N LEU A 911 -27.98 27.34 19.27
CA LEU A 911 -29.31 27.82 19.60
C LEU A 911 -30.01 26.94 20.64
N ALA A 912 -29.88 25.61 20.58
CA ALA A 912 -30.43 24.72 21.60
C ALA A 912 -29.83 25.01 22.99
N THR A 913 -28.50 25.00 23.10
CA THR A 913 -27.77 25.32 24.35
C THR A 913 -28.13 26.71 24.88
N ALA A 914 -28.11 27.73 24.00
CA ALA A 914 -28.45 29.10 24.39
C ALA A 914 -29.91 29.23 24.82
N ARG A 915 -30.87 28.58 24.16
CA ARG A 915 -32.29 28.57 24.55
C ARG A 915 -32.50 27.89 25.90
N ASP A 916 -31.79 26.81 26.21
CA ASP A 916 -31.88 26.16 27.52
C ASP A 916 -31.29 27.03 28.64
N TYR A 917 -30.14 27.67 28.37
CA TYR A 917 -29.59 28.68 29.27
C TYR A 917 -30.50 29.92 29.42
N ALA A 918 -31.30 30.26 28.41
CA ALA A 918 -32.28 31.33 28.50
C ALA A 918 -33.50 30.93 29.38
N LYS A 919 -33.99 29.69 29.29
CA LYS A 919 -35.23 29.21 29.94
C LYS A 919 -35.19 29.18 31.47
N ASP A 920 -34.05 28.85 32.08
CA ASP A 920 -33.96 28.59 33.53
C ASP A 920 -32.96 29.51 34.24
N ASP A 921 -33.42 30.23 35.26
CA ASP A 921 -32.61 31.17 36.06
C ASP A 921 -31.84 30.48 37.22
N SER A 922 -32.02 29.18 37.42
CA SER A 922 -31.49 28.43 38.57
C SER A 922 -30.26 27.55 38.29
N ILE A 923 -29.78 27.47 37.05
CA ILE A 923 -28.73 26.50 36.63
C ILE A 923 -27.62 27.06 35.72
N VAL A 924 -27.48 28.38 35.58
CA VAL A 924 -26.57 28.99 34.58
C VAL A 924 -25.65 30.06 35.20
N THR A 925 -24.37 30.06 34.81
CA THR A 925 -23.34 31.03 35.20
C THR A 925 -23.07 32.08 34.12
N ASP A 926 -22.49 33.22 34.49
CA ASP A 926 -22.04 34.25 33.53
C ASP A 926 -21.06 33.69 32.49
N ALA A 927 -20.18 32.76 32.89
CA ALA A 927 -19.22 32.12 31.98
C ALA A 927 -19.90 31.21 30.94
N GLN A 928 -20.97 30.51 31.32
CA GLN A 928 -21.81 29.73 30.38
C GLN A 928 -22.61 30.64 29.45
N ILE A 929 -23.06 31.80 29.93
CA ILE A 929 -23.70 32.85 29.12
C ILE A 929 -22.72 33.40 28.08
N ASP A 930 -21.52 33.84 28.49
CA ASP A 930 -20.49 34.36 27.60
C ASP A 930 -20.05 33.29 26.57
N ALA A 931 -19.89 32.03 26.99
CA ALA A 931 -19.58 30.93 26.10
C ALA A 931 -20.69 30.66 25.07
N ALA A 932 -21.96 30.67 25.48
CA ALA A 932 -23.09 30.49 24.57
C ALA A 932 -23.26 31.67 23.59
N VAL A 933 -23.02 32.90 24.04
CA VAL A 933 -22.98 34.10 23.17
C VAL A 933 -21.85 33.98 22.14
N ALA A 934 -20.64 33.57 22.57
CA ALA A 934 -19.51 33.38 21.66
C ALA A 934 -19.75 32.23 20.67
N ALA A 935 -20.34 31.12 21.11
CA ALA A 935 -20.69 29.99 20.26
C ALA A 935 -21.73 30.37 19.19
N LEU A 936 -22.78 31.11 19.56
CA LEU A 936 -23.74 31.68 18.60
C LEU A 936 -23.04 32.62 17.61
N GLN A 937 -22.26 33.59 18.09
CA GLN A 937 -21.56 34.54 17.22
C GLN A 937 -20.57 33.86 16.24
N ALA A 938 -19.95 32.75 16.63
CA ALA A 938 -19.16 31.92 15.73
C ALA A 938 -20.05 31.21 14.69
N ALA A 939 -21.08 30.50 15.15
CA ALA A 939 -22.00 29.72 14.30
C ALA A 939 -22.82 30.58 13.32
N MET A 940 -23.02 31.86 13.62
CA MET A 940 -23.67 32.84 12.73
C MET A 940 -22.89 33.11 11.43
N ASN A 941 -21.65 32.60 11.28
CA ASN A 941 -20.85 32.67 10.06
C ASN A 941 -20.79 31.31 9.35
N GLY A 942 -21.95 30.76 8.97
CA GLY A 942 -22.03 29.47 8.28
C GLY A 942 -21.52 29.50 6.83
N THR A 943 -21.31 28.31 6.28
CA THR A 943 -20.64 28.13 4.98
C THR A 943 -21.66 27.91 3.87
N ALA A 944 -21.51 28.63 2.76
CA ALA A 944 -22.35 28.48 1.58
C ALA A 944 -22.23 27.06 0.98
N ARG A 945 -23.39 26.49 0.60
CA ARG A 945 -23.54 25.15 0.03
C ARG A 945 -23.52 25.20 -1.49
N TYR A 946 -22.90 24.20 -2.11
CA TYR A 946 -22.90 24.08 -3.56
C TYR A 946 -24.32 23.83 -4.10
N THR A 947 -24.72 24.64 -5.08
CA THR A 947 -26.02 24.55 -5.76
C THR A 947 -25.92 24.66 -7.28
N GLY A 948 -24.70 24.64 -7.84
CA GLY A 948 -24.45 24.86 -9.27
C GLY A 948 -24.87 23.71 -10.19
N MET A 949 -24.92 22.48 -9.66
CA MET A 949 -25.32 21.26 -10.38
C MET A 949 -25.90 20.24 -9.41
N THR A 950 -26.94 19.50 -9.81
CA THR A 950 -27.50 18.36 -9.06
C THR A 950 -26.98 17.02 -9.62
N LEU A 951 -27.12 15.94 -8.86
CA LEU A 951 -26.77 14.59 -9.35
C LEU A 951 -27.54 14.25 -10.64
N GLU A 952 -28.86 14.51 -10.67
CA GLU A 952 -29.71 14.29 -11.85
C GLU A 952 -29.23 15.10 -13.08
N GLN A 953 -28.69 16.30 -12.88
CA GLN A 953 -28.10 17.10 -13.95
C GLN A 953 -26.76 16.53 -14.43
N LEU A 954 -25.89 16.09 -13.51
CA LEU A 954 -24.62 15.45 -13.84
C LEU A 954 -24.82 14.10 -14.57
N GLU A 955 -25.79 13.30 -14.12
CA GLU A 955 -26.20 12.05 -14.77
C GLU A 955 -26.77 12.29 -16.18
N ALA A 956 -27.62 13.30 -16.36
CA ALA A 956 -28.21 13.64 -17.65
C ALA A 956 -27.20 14.24 -18.65
N ASP A 957 -26.11 14.82 -18.15
CA ASP A 957 -24.97 15.35 -18.91
C ASP A 957 -23.85 14.30 -19.09
N ARG A 958 -24.02 13.08 -18.54
CA ARG A 958 -23.01 12.02 -18.63
C ARG A 958 -22.83 11.53 -20.06
N ILE A 959 -21.68 11.84 -20.64
CA ILE A 959 -21.18 11.22 -21.87
C ILE A 959 -20.87 9.73 -21.61
N ALA A 960 -21.31 8.86 -22.51
CA ALA A 960 -20.97 7.44 -22.53
C ALA A 960 -19.99 7.12 -23.67
N ASN A 961 -19.20 6.05 -23.52
CA ASN A 961 -18.21 5.61 -24.52
C ASN A 961 -18.41 4.13 -24.94
N GLY A 962 -19.64 3.61 -24.86
CA GLY A 962 -19.95 2.21 -25.20
C GLY A 962 -19.79 1.87 -26.70
N ASP A 963 -19.63 2.88 -27.56
CA ASP A 963 -19.31 2.74 -28.98
C ASP A 963 -17.83 3.01 -29.31
N GLY A 964 -17.02 3.37 -28.31
CA GLY A 964 -15.61 3.72 -28.50
C GLY A 964 -15.35 5.07 -29.17
N THR A 965 -16.31 6.00 -29.19
CA THR A 965 -16.14 7.37 -29.74
C THR A 965 -14.93 8.13 -29.16
N TYR A 966 -14.51 7.84 -27.93
CA TYR A 966 -13.45 8.53 -27.21
C TYR A 966 -12.28 7.63 -26.86
N THR A 967 -11.06 8.20 -26.85
CA THR A 967 -9.85 7.45 -26.49
C THR A 967 -9.95 6.97 -25.05
N ALA A 968 -9.51 5.73 -24.82
CA ALA A 968 -9.49 5.12 -23.49
C ALA A 968 -8.88 6.04 -22.42
N THR A 969 -7.70 6.58 -22.69
CA THR A 969 -6.99 7.52 -21.82
C THR A 969 -7.84 8.71 -21.42
N SER A 970 -8.53 9.36 -22.36
CA SER A 970 -9.31 10.56 -22.05
C SER A 970 -10.67 10.24 -21.42
N TYR A 971 -11.32 9.14 -21.82
CA TYR A 971 -12.67 8.82 -21.34
C TYR A 971 -12.70 8.46 -19.86
N ALA A 972 -11.69 7.77 -19.32
CA ALA A 972 -11.68 7.51 -17.88
C ALA A 972 -11.13 8.67 -17.04
N ALA A 973 -10.42 9.64 -17.60
CA ALA A 973 -10.10 10.89 -16.89
C ALA A 973 -11.41 11.65 -16.63
N TYR A 974 -12.25 11.69 -17.67
CA TYR A 974 -13.63 12.14 -17.60
C TYR A 974 -14.48 11.31 -16.62
N ASP A 975 -14.48 9.97 -16.70
CA ASP A 975 -15.25 9.12 -15.76
C ASP A 975 -14.73 9.27 -14.31
N ALA A 976 -13.42 9.30 -14.08
CA ALA A 976 -12.84 9.47 -12.75
C ALA A 976 -13.12 10.87 -12.16
N ALA A 977 -13.33 11.90 -12.97
CA ALA A 977 -13.82 13.20 -12.52
C ALA A 977 -15.34 13.16 -12.27
N TYR A 978 -16.12 12.58 -13.19
CA TYR A 978 -17.55 12.34 -13.05
C TYR A 978 -17.89 11.59 -11.77
N GLN A 979 -17.23 10.45 -11.50
CA GLN A 979 -17.49 9.61 -10.33
C GLN A 979 -17.15 10.33 -9.01
N ARG A 980 -16.08 11.14 -8.98
CA ARG A 980 -15.76 11.98 -7.81
C ARG A 980 -16.88 12.97 -7.52
N PHE A 981 -17.39 13.64 -8.55
CA PHE A 981 -18.44 14.63 -8.41
C PHE A 981 -19.81 13.98 -8.12
N ALA A 982 -20.12 12.85 -8.76
CA ALA A 982 -21.33 12.07 -8.51
C ALA A 982 -21.38 11.53 -7.08
N VAL A 983 -20.28 10.99 -6.54
CA VAL A 983 -20.21 10.56 -5.12
C VAL A 983 -20.39 11.74 -4.16
N ALA A 984 -19.85 12.93 -4.50
CA ALA A 984 -20.09 14.13 -3.69
C ALA A 984 -21.57 14.55 -3.71
N LEU A 985 -22.21 14.52 -4.88
CA LEU A 985 -23.61 14.90 -5.04
C LEU A 985 -24.61 13.85 -4.51
N GLU A 986 -24.28 12.56 -4.57
CA GLU A 986 -25.11 11.46 -4.02
C GLU A 986 -25.06 11.45 -2.48
N TYR A 987 -23.86 11.48 -1.88
CA TYR A 987 -23.68 11.15 -0.46
C TYR A 987 -23.51 12.36 0.46
N TYR A 988 -23.07 13.53 -0.03
CA TYR A 988 -22.85 14.70 0.81
C TYR A 988 -23.14 16.06 0.13
N ALA A 989 -24.07 16.12 -0.83
CA ALA A 989 -24.67 17.38 -1.29
C ALA A 989 -25.31 18.22 -0.17
N GLY A 990 -25.49 17.64 1.02
CA GLY A 990 -25.77 18.34 2.29
C GLY A 990 -24.68 19.32 2.72
N ASP A 991 -23.45 18.85 2.66
CA ASP A 991 -22.29 19.46 3.32
C ASP A 991 -21.20 19.91 2.32
N LEU A 992 -21.35 19.60 1.04
CA LEU A 992 -20.52 20.08 -0.05
C LEU A 992 -20.56 21.61 -0.13
N THR A 993 -19.43 22.24 0.19
CA THR A 993 -19.32 23.71 0.18
C THR A 993 -19.30 24.26 -1.25
N GLU A 994 -19.68 25.53 -1.42
CA GLU A 994 -19.69 26.20 -2.72
C GLU A 994 -18.35 26.09 -3.45
N GLN A 995 -17.23 26.20 -2.73
CA GLN A 995 -15.87 26.06 -3.29
C GLN A 995 -15.58 24.61 -3.71
N GLU A 996 -15.75 23.63 -2.81
CA GLU A 996 -15.48 22.20 -3.12
C GLU A 996 -16.31 21.71 -4.32
N GLY A 997 -17.58 22.10 -4.39
CA GLY A 997 -18.46 21.75 -5.51
C GLY A 997 -18.11 22.49 -6.80
N ALA A 998 -17.64 23.73 -6.72
CA ALA A 998 -17.12 24.46 -7.88
C ALA A 998 -15.82 23.85 -8.42
N ASP A 999 -14.92 23.40 -7.55
CA ASP A 999 -13.67 22.73 -7.93
C ASP A 999 -13.94 21.35 -8.54
N LEU A 1000 -14.89 20.58 -7.99
CA LEU A 1000 -15.33 19.31 -8.59
C LEU A 1000 -16.00 19.51 -9.95
N ALA A 1001 -16.87 20.52 -10.09
CA ALA A 1001 -17.49 20.87 -11.37
C ALA A 1001 -16.46 21.34 -12.40
N ALA A 1002 -15.47 22.14 -11.99
CA ALA A 1002 -14.38 22.59 -12.85
C ALA A 1002 -13.48 21.42 -13.29
N ALA A 1003 -13.17 20.48 -12.39
CA ALA A 1003 -12.43 19.27 -12.73
C ALA A 1003 -13.20 18.36 -13.70
N TYR A 1004 -14.52 18.22 -13.49
CA TYR A 1004 -15.42 17.49 -14.39
C TYR A 1004 -15.45 18.11 -15.79
N GLU A 1005 -15.74 19.41 -15.91
CA GLU A 1005 -15.78 20.11 -17.20
C GLU A 1005 -14.40 20.17 -17.88
N ALA A 1006 -13.30 20.28 -17.13
CA ALA A 1006 -11.95 20.20 -17.68
C ALA A 1006 -11.64 18.81 -18.27
N ALA A 1007 -11.98 17.74 -17.55
CA ALA A 1007 -11.80 16.37 -18.04
C ALA A 1007 -12.71 16.04 -19.23
N LYS A 1008 -13.93 16.59 -19.24
CA LYS A 1008 -14.91 16.52 -20.33
C LYS A 1008 -14.43 17.28 -21.58
N ALA A 1009 -13.82 18.45 -21.41
CA ALA A 1009 -13.19 19.20 -22.50
C ALA A 1009 -11.90 18.52 -23.01
N ALA A 1010 -11.22 17.74 -22.16
CA ALA A 1010 -10.06 16.92 -22.53
C ALA A 1010 -10.41 15.58 -23.22
N LEU A 1011 -11.70 15.30 -23.46
CA LEU A 1011 -12.14 14.11 -24.21
C LEU A 1011 -11.62 14.13 -25.65
N GLN A 1012 -10.66 13.26 -25.93
CA GLN A 1012 -10.10 13.02 -27.26
C GLN A 1012 -10.95 11.97 -27.96
N LYS A 1013 -11.27 12.17 -29.25
CA LYS A 1013 -11.99 11.16 -30.03
C LYS A 1013 -11.06 10.05 -30.51
N THR A 1014 -11.59 8.85 -30.70
CA THR A 1014 -10.90 7.82 -31.49
C THR A 1014 -10.86 8.26 -32.95
N ASP A 1015 -9.65 8.27 -33.51
CA ASP A 1015 -9.39 8.75 -34.87
C ASP A 1015 -9.67 7.65 -35.91
N ASN A 1016 -10.93 7.19 -35.92
CA ASN A 1016 -11.41 6.05 -36.70
C ASN A 1016 -11.92 6.44 -38.11
N SER A 1017 -11.69 7.69 -38.56
CA SER A 1017 -12.08 8.15 -39.89
C SER A 1017 -11.12 7.69 -40.99
N THR A 1018 -11.60 6.79 -41.85
CA THR A 1018 -11.07 6.62 -43.21
C THR A 1018 -11.31 7.90 -44.05
N PRO A 1019 -10.56 8.11 -45.15
CA PRO A 1019 -10.00 9.43 -45.45
C PRO A 1019 -10.90 10.43 -46.20
N ASP A 1020 -10.38 11.66 -46.22
CA ASP A 1020 -10.59 12.72 -47.22
C ASP A 1020 -11.83 13.63 -47.09
N GLN A 1021 -11.71 14.63 -46.21
CA GLN A 1021 -12.13 16.02 -46.48
C GLN A 1021 -11.03 16.97 -45.98
N PRO A 1022 -10.66 18.03 -46.73
CA PRO A 1022 -9.58 18.93 -46.35
C PRO A 1022 -9.97 19.87 -45.20
N VAL A 1023 -9.07 20.01 -44.23
CA VAL A 1023 -9.15 21.05 -43.19
C VAL A 1023 -8.81 22.40 -43.82
N GLN A 1024 -9.59 23.44 -43.50
CA GLN A 1024 -9.28 24.80 -43.95
C GLN A 1024 -8.11 25.36 -43.13
N LEU A 1025 -6.97 25.56 -43.79
CA LEU A 1025 -5.72 26.04 -43.20
C LEU A 1025 -5.77 27.55 -42.93
N ASP A 1026 -5.27 28.00 -41.77
CA ASP A 1026 -5.07 29.41 -41.47
C ASP A 1026 -3.65 29.83 -41.89
N LYS A 1027 -3.56 30.62 -42.96
CA LYS A 1027 -2.30 31.11 -43.51
C LYS A 1027 -1.98 32.54 -43.07
N THR A 1028 -2.61 33.08 -42.02
CA THR A 1028 -2.49 34.49 -41.64
C THR A 1028 -1.06 34.88 -41.30
N GLU A 1029 -0.42 34.24 -40.32
CA GLU A 1029 0.95 34.58 -39.91
C GLU A 1029 1.99 34.32 -41.01
N LEU A 1030 1.79 33.27 -41.82
CA LEU A 1030 2.65 32.96 -42.98
C LEU A 1030 2.59 34.07 -44.03
N ASN A 1031 1.40 34.58 -44.35
CA ASN A 1031 1.23 35.69 -45.29
C ASN A 1031 1.80 37.01 -44.74
N GLU A 1032 1.70 37.25 -43.43
CA GLU A 1032 2.35 38.41 -42.80
C GLU A 1032 3.89 38.28 -42.81
N ALA A 1033 4.44 37.09 -42.57
CA ALA A 1033 5.87 36.81 -42.67
C ALA A 1033 6.41 36.99 -44.11
N ILE A 1034 5.68 36.47 -45.10
CA ILE A 1034 5.98 36.66 -46.54
C ILE A 1034 6.05 38.15 -46.86
N LYS A 1035 5.03 38.92 -46.47
CA LYS A 1035 4.99 40.37 -46.68
C LYS A 1035 6.14 41.09 -45.96
N ARG A 1036 6.45 40.70 -44.72
CA ARG A 1036 7.54 41.28 -43.90
C ARG A 1036 8.92 41.05 -44.55
N ALA A 1037 9.12 39.96 -45.26
CA ALA A 1037 10.32 39.72 -46.07
C ALA A 1037 10.31 40.51 -47.38
N GLU A 1038 9.16 40.59 -48.08
CA GLU A 1038 9.01 41.35 -49.33
C GLU A 1038 9.20 42.87 -49.16
N GLU A 1039 8.99 43.40 -47.95
CA GLU A 1039 9.27 44.81 -47.61
C GLU A 1039 10.76 45.09 -47.25
N LYS A 1040 11.66 44.10 -47.35
CA LYS A 1040 13.12 44.27 -47.10
C LYS A 1040 13.92 44.52 -48.38
N ASP A 1041 14.74 45.57 -48.35
CA ASP A 1041 15.79 45.78 -49.34
C ASP A 1041 17.01 44.91 -49.02
N LEU A 1042 17.07 43.71 -49.61
CA LEU A 1042 18.10 42.71 -49.32
C LEU A 1042 19.50 43.09 -49.83
N ASP A 1043 19.62 44.05 -50.75
CA ASP A 1043 20.93 44.55 -51.22
C ASP A 1043 21.73 45.24 -50.10
N LEU A 1044 21.07 45.71 -49.04
CA LEU A 1044 21.70 46.31 -47.85
C LEU A 1044 22.31 45.27 -46.88
N TYR A 1045 22.00 43.99 -47.03
CA TYR A 1045 22.38 42.92 -46.10
C TYR A 1045 23.41 41.96 -46.71
N THR A 1046 24.18 41.26 -45.87
CA THR A 1046 25.21 40.30 -46.30
C THR A 1046 24.61 39.22 -47.18
N ASP A 1047 25.32 38.82 -48.24
CA ASP A 1047 24.79 37.88 -49.23
C ASP A 1047 24.36 36.53 -48.61
N GLU A 1048 25.01 36.13 -47.50
CA GLU A 1048 24.66 34.95 -46.70
C GLU A 1048 23.34 35.11 -45.93
N SER A 1049 23.10 36.26 -45.27
CA SER A 1049 21.84 36.48 -44.53
C SER A 1049 20.68 36.82 -45.45
N ALA A 1050 20.93 37.55 -46.54
CA ALA A 1050 19.98 37.79 -47.61
C ALA A 1050 19.52 36.47 -48.27
N ALA A 1051 20.45 35.58 -48.65
CA ALA A 1051 20.12 34.28 -49.24
C ALA A 1051 19.27 33.40 -48.32
N LYS A 1052 19.45 33.47 -46.99
CA LYS A 1052 18.62 32.72 -46.04
C LYS A 1052 17.17 33.24 -45.98
N VAL A 1053 16.96 34.54 -46.15
CA VAL A 1053 15.61 35.12 -46.33
C VAL A 1053 15.03 34.73 -47.68
N GLU A 1054 15.79 34.75 -48.77
CA GLU A 1054 15.30 34.31 -50.09
C GLU A 1054 14.88 32.83 -50.11
N GLU A 1055 15.67 31.95 -49.50
CA GLU A 1055 15.39 30.51 -49.37
C GLU A 1055 14.11 30.26 -48.57
N THR A 1056 13.99 30.85 -47.38
CA THR A 1056 12.81 30.66 -46.52
C THR A 1056 11.56 31.33 -47.09
N LEU A 1057 11.70 32.48 -47.78
CA LEU A 1057 10.61 33.15 -48.48
C LEU A 1057 10.10 32.33 -49.69
N ALA A 1058 10.99 31.62 -50.39
CA ALA A 1058 10.60 30.76 -51.51
C ALA A 1058 9.73 29.58 -51.04
N GLU A 1059 10.14 28.91 -49.95
CA GLU A 1059 9.36 27.80 -49.39
C GLU A 1059 8.07 28.28 -48.71
N ALA A 1060 8.11 29.40 -47.98
CA ALA A 1060 6.91 30.04 -47.42
C ALA A 1060 5.87 30.40 -48.50
N ARG A 1061 6.30 31.00 -49.62
CA ARG A 1061 5.41 31.30 -50.77
C ARG A 1061 4.84 30.04 -51.41
N LYS A 1062 5.60 28.94 -51.45
CA LYS A 1062 5.14 27.63 -51.95
C LYS A 1062 4.04 27.05 -51.05
N LEU A 1063 4.25 27.03 -49.74
CA LEU A 1063 3.26 26.57 -48.75
C LEU A 1063 2.04 27.50 -48.65
N ALA A 1064 2.21 28.81 -48.90
CA ALA A 1064 1.08 29.73 -49.02
C ALA A 1064 0.22 29.45 -50.27
N ALA A 1065 0.84 29.02 -51.38
CA ALA A 1065 0.18 28.82 -52.68
C ALA A 1065 -0.43 27.43 -52.92
N ASP A 1066 -0.10 26.42 -52.11
CA ASP A 1066 -0.69 25.08 -52.19
C ASP A 1066 -1.56 24.78 -50.95
N ASP A 1067 -2.75 24.23 -51.16
CA ASP A 1067 -3.69 23.80 -50.11
C ASP A 1067 -3.84 22.26 -50.06
N ALA A 1068 -3.27 21.54 -51.03
CA ALA A 1068 -3.57 20.12 -51.27
C ALA A 1068 -2.57 19.14 -50.64
N GLN A 1069 -1.41 19.62 -50.17
CA GLN A 1069 -0.35 18.80 -49.56
C GLN A 1069 0.29 19.45 -48.33
N THR A 1070 -0.34 20.46 -47.73
CA THR A 1070 0.24 21.26 -46.64
C THR A 1070 -0.58 21.15 -45.37
N THR A 1071 0.09 20.93 -44.24
CA THR A 1071 -0.49 20.93 -42.89
C THR A 1071 -0.43 22.31 -42.24
N GLN A 1072 -1.24 22.53 -41.20
CA GLN A 1072 -1.17 23.76 -40.41
C GLN A 1072 0.22 23.91 -39.75
N GLU A 1073 0.79 22.82 -39.25
CA GLU A 1073 2.11 22.86 -38.60
C GLU A 1073 3.22 23.26 -39.56
N GLU A 1074 3.17 22.86 -40.84
CA GLU A 1074 4.12 23.31 -41.86
C GLU A 1074 3.97 24.81 -42.17
N ILE A 1075 2.75 25.34 -42.13
CA ILE A 1075 2.47 26.78 -42.30
C ILE A 1075 3.04 27.57 -41.11
N ASP A 1076 2.76 27.14 -39.88
CA ASP A 1076 3.22 27.80 -38.65
C ASP A 1076 4.76 27.73 -38.54
N ARG A 1077 5.34 26.57 -38.88
CA ARG A 1077 6.79 26.34 -38.91
C ARG A 1077 7.47 27.18 -40.00
N ALA A 1078 6.85 27.34 -41.17
CA ALA A 1078 7.37 28.22 -42.23
C ALA A 1078 7.25 29.70 -41.87
N ALA A 1079 6.16 30.13 -41.23
CA ALA A 1079 5.99 31.48 -40.72
C ALA A 1079 7.05 31.82 -39.66
N THR A 1080 7.31 30.87 -38.76
CA THR A 1080 8.36 30.96 -37.72
C THR A 1080 9.75 31.03 -38.34
N ALA A 1081 10.08 30.12 -39.27
CA ALA A 1081 11.38 30.05 -39.91
C ALA A 1081 11.69 31.30 -40.76
N LEU A 1082 10.70 31.82 -41.48
CA LEU A 1082 10.85 33.05 -42.26
C LEU A 1082 11.02 34.28 -41.35
N ASN A 1083 10.23 34.42 -40.27
CA ASN A 1083 10.44 35.49 -39.30
C ASN A 1083 11.84 35.43 -38.67
N ALA A 1084 12.31 34.24 -38.26
CA ALA A 1084 13.65 34.05 -37.74
C ALA A 1084 14.75 34.41 -38.75
N ALA A 1085 14.56 34.14 -40.04
CA ALA A 1085 15.48 34.56 -41.09
C ALA A 1085 15.49 36.09 -41.29
N ILE A 1086 14.32 36.74 -41.28
CA ILE A 1086 14.20 38.21 -41.36
C ILE A 1086 14.91 38.88 -40.17
N ASP A 1087 14.77 38.33 -38.97
CA ASP A 1087 15.37 38.87 -37.75
C ASP A 1087 16.87 38.54 -37.59
N ALA A 1088 17.41 37.65 -38.43
CA ALA A 1088 18.84 37.34 -38.55
C ALA A 1088 19.58 38.15 -39.65
N LEU A 1089 18.89 39.04 -40.36
CA LEU A 1089 19.49 39.89 -41.41
C LEU A 1089 20.62 40.76 -40.86
N THR A 1090 21.81 40.64 -41.47
CA THR A 1090 23.05 41.31 -41.03
C THR A 1090 23.51 42.29 -42.09
N GLU A 1091 23.74 43.56 -41.75
CA GLU A 1091 24.03 44.63 -42.74
C GLU A 1091 25.42 44.48 -43.41
N LYS A 1092 25.52 44.87 -44.69
CA LYS A 1092 26.78 44.87 -45.46
C LYS A 1092 27.75 45.94 -44.91
N PRO A 1093 29.02 45.61 -44.60
CA PRO A 1093 29.99 46.60 -44.12
C PRO A 1093 30.32 47.69 -45.16
N GLY A 1094 29.74 48.87 -44.99
CA GLY A 1094 29.97 50.06 -45.82
C GLY A 1094 30.36 51.29 -44.98
N ASN A 1095 31.41 52.00 -45.42
CA ASN A 1095 31.86 53.25 -44.78
C ASN A 1095 30.95 54.43 -45.21
N PRO A 1096 30.65 55.43 -44.36
CA PRO A 1096 29.48 56.29 -44.56
C PRO A 1096 29.70 57.47 -45.51
N ASP A 1097 28.64 57.84 -46.24
CA ASP A 1097 28.48 59.19 -46.79
C ASP A 1097 28.08 60.16 -45.66
N THR A 1098 28.91 61.19 -45.43
CA THR A 1098 28.68 62.24 -44.43
C THR A 1098 27.84 63.40 -45.01
N PRO A 1099 27.38 64.33 -44.15
CA PRO A 1099 27.96 65.67 -44.31
C PRO A 1099 28.34 66.40 -43.00
N ASP A 1100 29.41 67.19 -43.15
CA ASP A 1100 29.81 68.42 -42.44
C ASP A 1100 30.19 68.42 -40.93
N GLN A 1101 31.49 68.64 -40.72
CA GLN A 1101 32.19 69.04 -39.48
C GLN A 1101 32.20 70.59 -39.34
N PRO A 1102 32.41 71.20 -38.14
CA PRO A 1102 33.76 71.45 -37.57
C PRO A 1102 33.83 71.17 -36.02
N ASP A 1103 34.94 71.19 -35.28
CA ASP A 1103 36.37 71.50 -35.58
C ASP A 1103 37.34 70.75 -34.59
N GLN A 1104 38.66 70.85 -34.83
CA GLN A 1104 39.84 70.25 -34.13
C GLN A 1104 40.08 70.67 -32.64
N PRO A 1105 41.13 70.21 -31.89
CA PRO A 1105 42.26 69.28 -32.21
C PRO A 1105 42.70 68.18 -31.17
N ASP A 1106 43.37 67.11 -31.65
CA ASP A 1106 44.68 66.47 -31.26
C ASP A 1106 45.03 66.16 -29.75
N THR A 1107 45.88 65.20 -29.27
CA THR A 1107 46.73 64.01 -29.66
C THR A 1107 47.34 63.40 -28.34
N PRO A 1108 48.28 62.40 -28.25
CA PRO A 1108 48.72 61.25 -29.11
C PRO A 1108 48.93 59.85 -28.41
N ASP A 1109 49.08 58.80 -29.23
CA ASP A 1109 49.96 57.57 -29.20
C ASP A 1109 50.05 56.50 -28.07
N GLN A 1110 49.67 55.25 -28.45
CA GLN A 1110 50.39 53.93 -28.50
C GLN A 1110 51.53 53.49 -27.53
N PRO A 1111 51.95 52.19 -27.45
CA PRO A 1111 51.59 50.95 -28.22
C PRO A 1111 50.99 49.82 -27.30
N GLY A 1112 50.96 48.49 -27.57
CA GLY A 1112 51.54 47.59 -28.60
C GLY A 1112 51.16 46.09 -28.43
N ASP A 1113 51.81 45.17 -29.17
CA ASP A 1113 51.59 43.69 -29.31
C ASP A 1113 52.99 42.98 -29.50
N PRO A 1114 53.23 41.63 -29.75
CA PRO A 1114 52.34 40.47 -29.98
C PRO A 1114 52.79 39.05 -29.42
N ASP A 1115 51.94 38.03 -29.69
CA ASP A 1115 52.23 36.62 -30.11
C ASP A 1115 52.69 35.45 -29.18
N THR A 1116 52.53 34.22 -29.73
CA THR A 1116 52.51 32.85 -29.10
C THR A 1116 53.78 31.99 -29.40
N PRO A 1117 53.88 30.62 -29.27
CA PRO A 1117 53.15 29.55 -28.51
C PRO A 1117 54.07 28.51 -27.76
N GLY A 1118 53.53 27.46 -27.11
CA GLY A 1118 54.24 26.15 -26.92
C GLY A 1118 54.16 25.39 -25.56
N THR A 1119 54.32 24.06 -25.58
CA THR A 1119 54.40 23.09 -24.44
C THR A 1119 55.73 22.27 -24.52
N PRO A 1120 56.08 21.22 -23.70
CA PRO A 1120 55.50 20.62 -22.46
C PRO A 1120 56.55 20.31 -21.32
N GLY A 1121 56.16 19.64 -20.20
CA GLY A 1121 57.05 18.64 -19.53
C GLY A 1121 57.29 18.60 -17.99
N THR A 1122 56.92 17.47 -17.36
CA THR A 1122 57.65 16.66 -16.33
C THR A 1122 58.12 17.17 -14.93
N SER A 1123 57.59 16.48 -13.89
CA SER A 1123 58.25 15.83 -12.72
C SER A 1123 58.97 16.57 -11.55
N ASP A 1124 58.50 16.22 -10.34
CA ASP A 1124 59.23 15.92 -9.07
C ASP A 1124 59.65 16.96 -7.98
N LYS A 1125 59.70 16.42 -6.76
CA LYS A 1125 59.90 16.95 -5.37
C LYS A 1125 61.29 17.61 -5.08
N PRO A 1126 61.64 18.14 -3.86
CA PRO A 1126 60.98 18.08 -2.51
C PRO A 1126 61.03 19.33 -1.56
N GLY A 1127 60.22 19.32 -0.48
CA GLY A 1127 60.70 19.53 0.92
C GLY A 1127 60.50 20.86 1.71
N THR A 1128 59.81 20.78 2.87
CA THR A 1128 60.12 21.38 4.22
C THR A 1128 60.39 22.90 4.43
N SER A 1129 60.01 23.61 5.52
CA SER A 1129 59.42 23.26 6.85
C SER A 1129 58.76 24.45 7.62
N ASP A 1130 58.18 24.13 8.80
CA ASP A 1130 58.05 24.91 10.06
C ASP A 1130 57.02 26.06 10.30
N GLY A 1131 56.34 25.99 11.46
CA GLY A 1131 55.54 27.06 12.10
C GLY A 1131 54.71 26.57 13.32
N LYS A 1132 54.83 27.19 14.50
CA LYS A 1132 54.16 26.79 15.78
C LYS A 1132 53.22 27.87 16.36
N PRO A 1133 52.28 27.48 17.24
CA PRO A 1133 52.26 28.05 18.60
C PRO A 1133 52.00 27.00 19.73
N GLY A 1134 51.80 27.41 20.99
CA GLY A 1134 51.82 26.54 22.18
C GLY A 1134 50.78 26.77 23.30
N LYS A 1135 50.95 26.05 24.43
CA LYS A 1135 50.13 25.99 25.68
C LYS A 1135 51.09 26.15 26.92
N PRO A 1136 50.78 25.87 28.23
CA PRO A 1136 49.52 25.41 28.89
C PRO A 1136 49.22 26.01 30.30
N GLY A 1137 48.18 25.48 30.99
CA GLY A 1137 47.97 25.56 32.45
C GLY A 1137 46.93 24.54 32.97
N LYS A 1138 47.22 23.85 34.09
CA LYS A 1138 46.37 22.86 34.81
C LYS A 1138 46.77 22.86 36.31
N PRO A 1139 45.89 22.45 37.28
CA PRO A 1139 45.78 21.05 37.75
C PRO A 1139 44.33 20.61 38.10
N GLY A 1140 43.99 19.33 38.34
CA GLY A 1140 44.73 18.07 38.17
C GLY A 1140 44.03 16.84 38.80
N THR A 1141 44.32 15.63 38.27
CA THR A 1141 44.21 14.26 38.88
C THR A 1141 42.83 13.70 39.30
N SER A 1142 42.53 12.39 39.22
CA SER A 1142 43.34 11.19 38.85
C SER A 1142 42.47 10.00 38.35
N ASP A 1143 42.99 9.23 37.38
CA ASP A 1143 43.09 7.74 37.27
C ASP A 1143 41.89 6.80 37.60
N THR A 1144 41.67 5.63 36.97
CA THR A 1144 42.33 4.83 35.89
C THR A 1144 41.22 4.32 34.92
N GLY A 1145 41.45 3.65 33.77
CA GLY A 1145 42.63 3.26 32.99
C GLY A 1145 42.26 2.06 32.08
N GLY A 1146 42.29 2.20 30.75
CA GLY A 1146 41.68 1.23 29.81
C GLY A 1146 42.65 0.41 28.97
N LYS A 1147 42.11 -0.48 28.11
CA LYS A 1147 42.79 -1.04 26.92
C LYS A 1147 41.84 -1.72 25.94
N LEU A 1148 42.26 -1.80 24.67
CA LEU A 1148 41.69 -2.63 23.61
C LEU A 1148 42.15 -4.09 23.77
N SER A 1149 41.31 -5.07 23.39
CA SER A 1149 41.55 -5.96 22.22
C SER A 1149 40.84 -7.33 22.31
N ALA A 1150 40.18 -7.72 21.21
CA ALA A 1150 40.16 -9.06 20.58
C ALA A 1150 39.78 -10.35 21.35
N THR A 1151 38.95 -11.17 20.69
CA THR A 1151 38.94 -12.66 20.65
C THR A 1151 38.83 -13.48 21.95
N GLY A 1152 37.86 -14.40 22.00
CA GLY A 1152 37.94 -15.57 22.90
C GLY A 1152 36.64 -16.35 23.08
N SER A 1153 36.62 -17.63 22.69
CA SER A 1153 35.53 -18.57 22.99
C SER A 1153 35.79 -19.33 24.31
N SER A 1154 34.81 -19.34 25.22
CA SER A 1154 34.50 -20.44 26.18
C SER A 1154 33.22 -20.05 26.95
N VAL A 1155 32.15 -20.86 27.12
CA VAL A 1155 31.96 -22.29 27.42
C VAL A 1155 31.94 -22.60 28.93
N MET A 1156 30.88 -23.30 29.38
CA MET A 1156 30.61 -23.88 30.73
C MET A 1156 30.11 -22.92 31.84
N PRO A 1157 29.40 -23.42 32.89
CA PRO A 1157 28.16 -24.21 32.78
C PRO A 1157 27.11 -23.92 33.89
N ILE A 1158 25.80 -23.92 33.58
CA ILE A 1158 24.75 -24.18 34.59
C ILE A 1158 23.76 -25.21 34.03
N ALA A 1159 23.74 -26.39 34.65
CA ALA A 1159 22.69 -27.38 34.47
C ALA A 1159 21.71 -27.34 35.65
N ALA A 1160 20.53 -27.93 35.45
CA ALA A 1160 19.51 -28.19 36.47
C ALA A 1160 18.73 -26.99 37.05
N VAL A 1161 17.73 -26.51 36.30
CA VAL A 1161 16.33 -26.60 36.77
C VAL A 1161 15.46 -27.14 35.63
N ALA A 1162 15.28 -28.46 35.58
CA ALA A 1162 14.40 -29.14 34.62
C ALA A 1162 13.31 -29.94 35.37
N ALA A 1163 12.53 -29.25 36.22
CA ALA A 1163 11.56 -29.91 37.10
C ALA A 1163 10.45 -28.99 37.68
N MET A 1164 9.74 -28.17 36.87
CA MET A 1164 8.54 -27.48 37.39
C MET A 1164 7.39 -27.11 36.42
N LEU A 1165 7.38 -27.59 35.17
CA LEU A 1165 6.23 -27.42 34.24
C LEU A 1165 5.62 -28.76 33.78
N ALA A 1166 5.43 -29.70 34.73
CA ALA A 1166 4.89 -31.03 34.46
C ALA A 1166 3.69 -31.42 35.38
N LEU A 1167 3.12 -30.47 36.12
CA LEU A 1167 2.10 -30.74 37.17
C LEU A 1167 0.84 -29.85 37.11
N ALA A 1168 0.59 -29.13 36.03
CA ALA A 1168 -0.61 -28.29 35.86
C ALA A 1168 -1.68 -28.85 34.90
N ALA A 1169 -1.36 -29.86 34.07
CA ALA A 1169 -2.29 -30.46 33.09
C ALA A 1169 -2.90 -31.81 33.51
N GLY A 1170 -2.54 -32.34 34.69
CA GLY A 1170 -2.93 -33.69 35.13
C GLY A 1170 -4.31 -33.80 35.80
N ALA A 1171 -5.00 -32.69 36.08
CA ALA A 1171 -6.19 -32.67 36.95
C ALA A 1171 -7.54 -32.52 36.22
N ALA A 1172 -7.55 -32.14 34.93
CA ALA A 1172 -8.78 -31.86 34.19
C ALA A 1172 -9.49 -33.11 33.62
N LEU A 1173 -8.80 -34.26 33.55
CA LEU A 1173 -9.27 -35.46 32.83
C LEU A 1173 -9.94 -36.52 33.72
N ALA A 1174 -10.53 -36.12 34.86
CA ALA A 1174 -11.16 -37.04 35.83
C ALA A 1174 -12.65 -36.78 36.14
N MET A 1175 -13.17 -35.58 35.88
CA MET A 1175 -14.53 -35.17 36.33
C MET A 1175 -15.46 -34.64 35.23
N ARG A 1176 -15.46 -35.29 34.06
CA ARG A 1176 -16.54 -35.15 33.04
C ARG A 1176 -17.07 -36.48 32.48
N ARG A 1177 -17.13 -37.51 33.34
CA ARG A 1177 -18.07 -38.63 33.18
C ARG A 1177 -19.15 -38.50 34.26
N ARG A 1178 -20.43 -38.46 33.84
CA ARG A 1178 -21.66 -38.18 34.63
C ARG A 1178 -22.04 -36.70 34.81
N ALA A 1179 -22.40 -36.07 33.69
CA ALA A 1179 -23.67 -35.33 33.56
C ALA A 1179 -24.17 -35.61 32.14
#